data_AF-A0A7X6QN29-F1
#
_entry.id   AF-A0A7X6QN29-F1
#
_cell.length_a   1.000
_cell.length_b   1.000
_cell.length_c   1.000
_cell.angle_alpha   90.00
_cell.angle_beta   90.00
_cell.angle_gamma   90.00
#
_symmetry.space_group_name_H-M   'P 1'
#
loop_
_entity.id
_entity.type
_entity.pdbx_description
1 polymer ?
#
loop_
_entity_poly.entity_id
_entity_poly.type
_entity_poly.pdbx_seq_one_letter_code
_entity_poly.pdbx_strand_id
1 'polypeptide(L)'
;MKGFQYIWLIVVLCLPVTAQGLYAQAEESDGPEDKAGLRYPVPKQAPLSYEDLINPVMGDLKDPENLETTIEYDLNTGDYVLRTRIGDNDVSTPISLTPEEFRTYWDAKSRADFFKKKNQVDYSKKKEAFSLTDLQFDIGAAEKIFGPGGVQLKTQGSAEVSFGVKNNIVDNPSLSERARNRTFFDFDQSIQLSVNGKVGDKINVNMNYDTEATFDFDAKAIKLRYEGKEDEIIKSLEAGNVSMPVKNSLINGASSLFGVKTQLQFGKLNIAAVLSQQNTQTKTASLSGGVQTTPFEISADAYDENRHYFLSHYFRDHYDQWMENLPYISSGVVVNKVEVWVTNKSAVMDNARDILAFADMAEPARIHNAYWTKGQNNFPSNDANSLYAEIVGNYADARQINISASVLEPLAAQGISIGQDYERLESARRLEPNEYKLNTSLGYISLNQALRSDEILAVAFEYTKNGKVYQVGEFSTDGVESPKALLLKLLKGTDFSPQAPYWDLMMKNVYALGAYSMSKDNFKLNISYQNDTLGLYVNYLSEGKIANQILLRVMNLDRLNLNRDPIPDGQFDYVEGYTVMSSNGRIIFPVLEPFGSHLRKAIGDEVLAEKYIFQELYDSSLTVVQQLTEKNKFRIEGEYKSSLGGADISLGTMNVSPGSVKVTAGGVLLNENVDYVVDYNSGTVSIINENLLSSGTTINATCEDQGIYNMVRKSMAGFHIEYAFSKDFCLGTTLIHLSEKPLTNKVDMNTEPLNNTIMGLNTGFTLQSQAL
;
A
#
# COMPACT_ATOMS: atom_id res chain seq x y z
N MET A 1 -23.65 -14.02 -23.25
CA MET A 1 -22.40 -14.72 -22.83
C MET A 1 -22.05 -15.98 -23.63
N LYS A 2 -22.91 -16.56 -24.50
CA LYS A 2 -22.55 -17.77 -25.28
C LYS A 2 -21.87 -17.52 -26.64
N GLY A 3 -21.85 -16.28 -27.15
CA GLY A 3 -21.20 -15.93 -28.43
C GLY A 3 -19.68 -15.75 -28.37
N PHE A 4 -19.12 -15.48 -27.18
CA PHE A 4 -17.68 -15.23 -26.99
C PHE A 4 -16.84 -16.51 -26.90
N GLN A 5 -17.45 -17.68 -26.62
CA GLN A 5 -16.76 -18.96 -26.58
C GLN A 5 -16.34 -19.46 -27.97
N TYR A 6 -17.03 -19.03 -29.04
CA TYR A 6 -16.73 -19.50 -30.40
C TYR A 6 -15.52 -18.81 -31.05
N ILE A 7 -15.19 -17.59 -30.61
CA ILE A 7 -14.01 -16.85 -31.13
C ILE A 7 -12.71 -17.43 -30.52
N TRP A 8 -12.74 -17.81 -29.24
CA TRP A 8 -11.62 -18.51 -28.60
C TRP A 8 -11.40 -19.93 -29.14
N LEU A 9 -12.46 -20.62 -29.57
CA LEU A 9 -12.34 -21.97 -30.14
C LEU A 9 -11.61 -21.98 -31.49
N ILE A 10 -11.70 -20.90 -32.28
CA ILE A 10 -11.06 -20.80 -33.60
C ILE A 10 -9.57 -20.45 -33.48
N VAL A 11 -9.18 -19.67 -32.47
CA VAL A 11 -7.77 -19.32 -32.21
C VAL A 11 -7.00 -20.51 -31.60
N VAL A 12 -7.65 -21.29 -30.72
CA VAL A 12 -7.03 -22.46 -30.08
C VAL A 12 -6.92 -23.68 -31.02
N LEU A 13 -7.80 -23.82 -32.02
CA LEU A 13 -7.74 -24.91 -33.01
C LEU A 13 -6.72 -24.70 -34.15
N CYS A 14 -6.12 -23.51 -34.28
CA CYS A 14 -5.13 -23.20 -35.32
C CYS A 14 -3.67 -23.39 -34.91
N LEU A 15 -3.38 -23.96 -33.74
CA LEU A 15 -2.03 -24.35 -33.30
C LEU A 15 -1.80 -25.86 -33.45
N PRO A 16 -1.42 -26.38 -34.62
CA PRO A 16 -0.78 -27.69 -34.67
C PRO A 16 0.66 -27.55 -34.16
N VAL A 17 0.87 -28.14 -32.99
CA VAL A 17 2.12 -28.70 -32.45
C VAL A 17 3.21 -28.90 -33.50
N THR A 18 4.29 -28.12 -33.41
CA THR A 18 5.62 -28.52 -33.88
C THR A 18 6.60 -28.44 -32.72
N ALA A 19 6.50 -29.38 -31.79
CA ALA A 19 7.61 -29.73 -30.92
C ALA A 19 8.59 -30.58 -31.75
N GLN A 20 9.56 -29.94 -32.41
CA GLN A 20 10.73 -30.63 -32.92
C GLN A 20 11.76 -30.68 -31.78
N GLY A 21 12.05 -31.88 -31.30
CA GLY A 21 13.11 -32.11 -30.33
C GLY A 21 14.45 -31.65 -30.89
N LEU A 22 15.14 -30.82 -30.12
CA LEU A 22 16.55 -30.49 -30.28
C LEU A 22 17.38 -31.76 -30.05
N TYR A 23 17.92 -32.35 -31.11
CA TYR A 23 19.10 -33.19 -30.99
C TYR A 23 20.32 -32.30 -31.20
N ALA A 24 21.09 -32.13 -30.12
CA ALA A 24 22.42 -31.54 -30.17
C ALA A 24 23.35 -32.52 -30.90
N GLN A 25 24.01 -32.08 -31.96
CA GLN A 25 25.12 -32.79 -32.57
C GLN A 25 26.39 -32.05 -32.14
N ALA A 26 27.23 -32.74 -31.38
CA ALA A 26 28.52 -32.24 -30.91
C ALA A 26 29.45 -31.99 -32.11
N GLU A 27 30.08 -30.82 -32.13
CA GLU A 27 31.25 -30.57 -32.97
C GLU A 27 32.45 -31.31 -32.35
N GLU A 28 32.89 -32.37 -33.01
CA GLU A 28 34.21 -32.95 -32.78
C GLU A 28 35.17 -32.36 -33.82
N SER A 29 36.13 -31.58 -33.31
CA SER A 29 37.29 -31.13 -34.07
C SER A 29 38.27 -32.28 -34.22
N ASP A 30 38.62 -32.65 -35.45
CA ASP A 30 39.85 -33.40 -35.70
C ASP A 30 40.69 -32.74 -36.80
N GLY A 31 42.00 -32.76 -36.58
CA GLY A 31 43.03 -32.04 -37.32
C GLY A 31 43.34 -32.59 -38.70
N PRO A 32 44.27 -31.97 -39.44
CA PRO A 32 44.37 -32.10 -40.89
C PRO A 32 45.10 -33.38 -41.31
N GLU A 33 44.39 -34.32 -41.93
CA GLU A 33 45.00 -35.30 -42.82
C GLU A 33 44.79 -34.90 -44.29
N ASP A 34 45.91 -34.81 -44.99
CA ASP A 34 46.03 -34.45 -46.40
C ASP A 34 45.46 -35.57 -47.30
N LYS A 35 44.23 -35.38 -47.80
CA LYS A 35 43.66 -36.17 -48.90
C LYS A 35 43.02 -35.23 -49.91
N ALA A 36 43.57 -35.20 -51.12
CA ALA A 36 43.05 -34.45 -52.26
C ALA A 36 41.64 -34.91 -52.67
N GLY A 37 40.60 -34.37 -52.03
CA GLY A 37 39.18 -34.61 -52.32
C GLY A 37 38.40 -33.30 -52.48
N LEU A 38 37.44 -33.25 -53.41
CA LEU A 38 36.55 -32.11 -53.62
C LEU A 38 35.75 -31.79 -52.34
N ARG A 39 35.65 -30.50 -51.96
CA ARG A 39 34.88 -30.04 -50.77
C ARG A 39 33.40 -30.44 -50.81
N TYR A 40 32.86 -30.63 -52.02
CA TYR A 40 31.60 -31.29 -52.29
C TYR A 40 31.86 -32.37 -53.35
N PRO A 41 31.90 -33.67 -52.98
CA PRO A 41 32.07 -34.72 -53.97
C PRO A 41 30.85 -34.73 -54.90
N VAL A 42 31.08 -34.94 -56.20
CA VAL A 42 29.98 -35.15 -57.15
C VAL A 42 29.41 -36.56 -56.90
N PRO A 43 28.08 -36.72 -56.75
CA PRO A 43 27.49 -38.04 -56.59
C PRO A 43 27.83 -38.93 -57.79
N LYS A 44 28.22 -40.18 -57.53
CA LYS A 44 28.40 -41.18 -58.60
C LYS A 44 27.03 -41.51 -59.18
N GLN A 45 26.91 -41.57 -60.51
CA GLN A 45 25.65 -41.87 -61.20
C GLN A 45 25.20 -43.34 -61.03
N ALA A 46 26.08 -44.24 -60.61
CA ALA A 46 25.72 -45.60 -60.22
C ALA A 46 26.53 -46.00 -58.97
N PRO A 47 25.92 -46.69 -58.00
CA PRO A 47 26.64 -47.20 -56.83
C PRO A 47 27.60 -48.31 -57.26
N LEU A 48 28.84 -48.26 -56.76
CA LEU A 48 29.88 -49.25 -57.05
C LEU A 48 30.15 -50.18 -55.86
N SER A 49 29.74 -49.78 -54.66
CA SER A 49 29.89 -50.55 -53.42
C SER A 49 28.67 -50.38 -52.51
N TYR A 50 28.57 -51.23 -51.48
CA TYR A 50 27.55 -51.10 -50.44
C TYR A 50 27.64 -49.77 -49.67
N GLU A 51 28.84 -49.24 -49.45
CA GLU A 51 29.04 -47.94 -48.79
C GLU A 51 28.43 -46.77 -49.57
N ASP A 52 28.47 -46.81 -50.91
CA ASP A 52 27.83 -45.80 -51.77
C ASP A 52 26.29 -45.81 -51.60
N LEU A 53 25.68 -46.92 -51.14
CA LEU A 53 24.23 -47.06 -50.95
C LEU A 53 23.74 -46.50 -49.61
N ILE A 54 24.53 -46.65 -48.54
CA ILE A 54 24.15 -46.21 -47.18
C ILE A 54 24.54 -44.75 -46.89
N ASN A 55 25.52 -44.21 -47.62
CA ASN A 55 25.97 -42.83 -47.54
C ASN A 55 25.73 -42.07 -48.86
N PRO A 56 24.47 -41.88 -49.30
CA PRO A 56 24.19 -41.18 -50.54
C PRO A 56 24.67 -39.72 -50.44
N VAL A 57 25.56 -39.32 -51.35
CA VAL A 57 25.96 -37.91 -51.49
C VAL A 57 24.75 -37.12 -51.94
N MET A 58 24.25 -36.22 -51.09
CA MET A 58 23.09 -35.37 -51.40
C MET A 58 23.49 -34.26 -52.37
N GLY A 59 23.55 -34.57 -53.67
CA GLY A 59 23.77 -33.64 -54.77
C GLY A 59 22.52 -33.43 -55.62
N ASP A 60 22.30 -32.20 -56.11
CA ASP A 60 21.14 -31.79 -56.92
C ASP A 60 21.40 -32.02 -58.43
N LEU A 61 21.91 -33.19 -58.80
CA LEU A 61 22.05 -33.60 -60.19
C LEU A 61 20.93 -34.60 -60.50
N LYS A 62 20.08 -34.26 -61.48
CA LYS A 62 19.02 -35.15 -61.96
C LYS A 62 19.69 -36.28 -62.76
N ASP A 63 19.44 -37.52 -62.37
CA ASP A 63 19.85 -38.69 -63.16
C ASP A 63 19.17 -38.66 -64.55
N PRO A 64 19.84 -39.15 -65.61
CA PRO A 64 19.25 -39.18 -66.95
C PRO A 64 18.04 -40.12 -66.97
N GLU A 65 17.00 -39.77 -67.74
CA GLU A 65 15.68 -40.44 -67.69
C GLU A 65 15.70 -41.92 -68.12
N ASN A 66 16.80 -42.39 -68.72
CA ASN A 66 17.00 -43.76 -69.17
C ASN A 66 17.82 -44.63 -68.20
N LEU A 67 18.13 -44.13 -67.00
CA LEU A 67 18.84 -44.88 -65.95
C LEU A 67 17.83 -45.41 -64.92
N GLU A 68 17.71 -46.73 -64.79
CA GLU A 68 16.81 -47.37 -63.83
C GLU A 68 17.58 -48.29 -62.88
N THR A 69 17.39 -48.10 -61.57
CA THR A 69 17.92 -48.99 -60.53
C THR A 69 16.80 -49.90 -59.99
N THR A 70 16.87 -51.19 -60.30
CA THR A 70 15.90 -52.21 -59.86
C THR A 70 16.51 -53.15 -58.83
N ILE A 71 15.67 -53.67 -57.93
CA ILE A 71 16.09 -54.61 -56.89
C ILE A 71 15.38 -55.93 -57.15
N GLU A 72 16.16 -56.97 -57.41
CA GLU A 72 15.69 -58.32 -57.69
C GLU A 72 16.04 -59.23 -56.50
N TYR A 73 15.08 -60.00 -55.99
CA TYR A 73 15.34 -60.97 -54.92
C TYR A 73 15.78 -62.30 -55.51
N ASP A 74 16.97 -62.79 -55.13
CA ASP A 74 17.47 -64.09 -55.57
C ASP A 74 16.99 -65.20 -54.63
N LEU A 75 16.08 -66.05 -55.14
CA LEU A 75 15.44 -67.14 -54.41
C LEU A 75 16.42 -68.22 -53.94
N ASN A 76 17.59 -68.36 -54.58
CA ASN A 76 18.55 -69.42 -54.26
C ASN A 76 19.53 -69.03 -53.15
N THR A 77 19.92 -67.75 -53.10
CA THR A 77 20.89 -67.22 -52.13
C THR A 77 20.22 -66.50 -50.96
N GLY A 78 18.99 -66.02 -51.13
CA GLY A 78 18.27 -65.24 -50.12
C GLY A 78 18.68 -63.77 -50.06
N ASP A 79 19.52 -63.33 -50.99
CA ASP A 79 20.06 -61.97 -51.07
C ASP A 79 19.25 -61.09 -52.05
N TYR A 80 19.30 -59.78 -51.84
CA TYR A 80 18.70 -58.76 -52.70
C TYR A 80 19.76 -58.20 -53.64
N VAL A 81 19.59 -58.42 -54.94
CA VAL A 81 20.53 -57.97 -55.97
C VAL A 81 20.08 -56.63 -56.55
N LEU A 82 20.86 -55.58 -56.31
CA LEU A 82 20.66 -54.25 -56.86
C LEU A 82 21.35 -54.13 -58.23
N ARG A 83 20.56 -53.85 -59.27
CA ARG A 83 21.04 -53.64 -60.65
C ARG A 83 20.71 -52.24 -61.13
N THR A 84 21.68 -51.57 -61.75
CA THR A 84 21.47 -50.27 -62.39
C THR A 84 21.62 -50.45 -63.90
N ARG A 85 20.54 -50.22 -64.65
CA ARG A 85 20.42 -50.49 -66.09
C ARG A 85 20.25 -49.19 -66.88
N ILE A 86 20.85 -49.13 -68.07
CA ILE A 86 20.47 -48.18 -69.13
C ILE A 86 19.95 -49.02 -70.30
N GLY A 87 18.63 -48.96 -70.53
CA GLY A 87 17.97 -49.91 -71.44
C GLY A 87 18.16 -51.35 -70.94
N ASP A 88 18.70 -52.23 -71.79
CA ASP A 88 18.92 -53.65 -71.47
C ASP A 88 20.34 -53.98 -70.96
N ASN A 89 21.22 -52.98 -70.83
CA ASN A 89 22.61 -53.19 -70.39
C ASN A 89 22.80 -52.75 -68.94
N ASP A 90 23.40 -53.62 -68.13
CA ASP A 90 23.83 -53.30 -66.76
C ASP A 90 25.03 -52.32 -66.81
N VAL A 91 24.91 -51.17 -66.16
CA VAL A 91 25.90 -50.06 -66.17
C VAL A 91 27.00 -50.27 -65.13
N SER A 92 26.69 -51.01 -64.06
CA SER A 92 27.62 -51.34 -62.98
C SER A 92 27.49 -52.81 -62.60
N THR A 93 28.49 -53.34 -61.89
CA THR A 93 28.44 -54.69 -61.33
C THR A 93 27.29 -54.78 -60.33
N PRO A 94 26.38 -55.78 -60.46
CA PRO A 94 25.28 -55.96 -59.52
C PRO A 94 25.78 -56.12 -58.09
N ILE A 95 25.13 -55.44 -57.14
CA ILE A 95 25.48 -55.48 -55.72
C ILE A 95 24.49 -56.42 -55.03
N SER A 96 24.98 -57.55 -54.51
CA SER A 96 24.18 -58.45 -53.67
C SER A 96 24.19 -57.95 -52.23
N LEU A 97 23.01 -57.77 -51.65
CA LEU A 97 22.79 -57.30 -50.30
C LEU A 97 22.14 -58.41 -49.48
N THR A 98 22.70 -58.70 -48.31
CA THR A 98 22.01 -59.54 -47.33
C THR A 98 20.71 -58.87 -46.86
N PRO A 99 19.76 -59.60 -46.26
CA PRO A 99 18.52 -59.00 -45.74
C PRO A 99 18.73 -57.85 -44.74
N GLU A 100 19.78 -57.92 -43.92
CA GLU A 100 20.12 -56.86 -42.95
C GLU A 100 20.69 -55.61 -43.64
N GLU A 101 21.54 -55.80 -44.64
CA GLU A 101 22.12 -54.73 -45.45
C GLU A 101 21.06 -54.02 -46.30
N PHE A 102 20.13 -54.79 -46.88
CA PHE A 102 19.00 -54.25 -47.62
C PHE A 102 18.10 -53.37 -46.73
N ARG A 103 17.82 -53.82 -45.50
CA ARG A 103 17.03 -53.04 -44.53
C ARG A 103 17.72 -51.71 -44.21
N THR A 104 19.02 -51.75 -43.97
CA THR A 104 19.83 -50.56 -43.66
C THR A 104 19.82 -49.56 -44.81
N TYR A 105 20.00 -50.04 -46.05
CA TYR A 105 19.88 -49.23 -47.26
C TYR A 105 18.47 -48.60 -47.41
N TRP A 106 17.42 -49.40 -47.22
CA TRP A 106 16.04 -48.92 -47.33
C TRP A 106 15.71 -47.83 -46.28
N ASP A 107 16.21 -48.00 -45.06
CA ASP A 107 16.05 -47.01 -44.00
C ASP A 107 16.79 -45.69 -44.33
N ALA A 108 18.01 -45.78 -44.90
CA ALA A 108 18.74 -44.59 -45.36
C ALA A 108 18.03 -43.88 -46.52
N LYS A 109 17.57 -44.63 -47.53
CA LYS A 109 16.84 -44.10 -48.69
C LYS A 109 15.52 -43.44 -48.28
N SER A 110 14.73 -44.09 -47.43
CA SER A 110 13.45 -43.56 -46.98
C SER A 110 13.58 -42.26 -46.17
N ARG A 111 14.62 -42.15 -45.33
CA ARG A 111 14.96 -40.88 -44.65
C ARG A 111 15.33 -39.80 -45.66
N ALA A 112 16.21 -40.10 -46.61
CA ALA A 112 16.63 -39.15 -47.63
C ALA A 112 15.44 -38.66 -48.48
N ASP A 113 14.56 -39.57 -48.93
CA ASP A 113 13.34 -39.25 -49.67
C ASP A 113 12.35 -38.43 -48.84
N PHE A 114 12.22 -38.70 -47.54
CA PHE A 114 11.40 -37.91 -46.62
C PHE A 114 11.90 -36.47 -46.52
N PHE A 115 13.21 -36.27 -46.29
CA PHE A 115 13.80 -34.92 -46.22
C PHE A 115 13.75 -34.20 -47.58
N LYS A 116 13.95 -34.92 -48.69
CA LYS A 116 13.79 -34.36 -50.05
C LYS A 116 12.36 -33.88 -50.30
N LYS A 117 11.35 -34.68 -49.94
CA LYS A 117 9.93 -34.28 -50.00
C LYS A 117 9.64 -33.10 -49.09
N LYS A 118 10.15 -33.08 -47.86
CA LYS A 118 9.96 -31.96 -46.91
C LYS A 118 10.55 -30.66 -47.47
N ASN A 119 11.77 -30.71 -48.01
CA ASN A 119 12.41 -29.56 -48.66
C ASN A 119 11.63 -29.10 -49.91
N GLN A 120 11.14 -30.03 -50.75
CA GLN A 120 10.31 -29.66 -51.91
C GLN A 120 8.97 -29.01 -51.50
N VAL A 121 8.37 -29.43 -50.39
CA VAL A 121 7.14 -28.84 -49.85
C VAL A 121 7.37 -27.41 -49.33
N ASP A 122 8.55 -27.12 -48.77
CA ASP A 122 8.92 -25.77 -48.32
C ASP A 122 9.25 -24.81 -49.48
N TYR A 123 9.82 -25.28 -50.60
CA TYR A 123 10.17 -24.41 -51.73
C TYR A 123 9.02 -24.19 -52.74
N SER A 124 8.08 -25.13 -52.88
CA SER A 124 6.99 -25.04 -53.89
C SER A 124 5.75 -24.26 -53.42
N LYS A 125 5.65 -23.94 -52.12
CA LYS A 125 4.64 -23.02 -51.57
C LYS A 125 5.28 -21.70 -51.17
N LYS A 126 5.60 -20.86 -52.16
CA LYS A 126 5.49 -19.39 -51.96
C LYS A 126 4.01 -19.05 -51.75
N LYS A 127 3.47 -19.41 -50.58
CA LYS A 127 2.29 -18.73 -50.03
C LYS A 127 2.71 -17.28 -49.84
N GLU A 128 1.90 -16.35 -50.33
CA GLU A 128 1.89 -14.99 -49.79
C GLU A 128 1.95 -15.10 -48.27
N ALA A 129 2.94 -14.43 -47.66
CA ALA A 129 3.26 -14.59 -46.26
C ALA A 129 2.00 -14.29 -45.42
N PHE A 130 1.44 -15.34 -44.81
CA PHE A 130 0.37 -15.19 -43.83
C PHE A 130 0.94 -14.41 -42.65
N SER A 131 0.69 -13.10 -42.63
CA SER A 131 1.13 -12.23 -41.56
C SER A 131 0.16 -12.33 -40.39
N LEU A 132 0.64 -12.82 -39.24
CA LEU A 132 -0.13 -12.80 -37.99
C LEU A 132 -0.40 -11.37 -37.49
N THR A 133 0.29 -10.36 -38.05
CA THR A 133 0.21 -8.95 -37.64
C THR A 133 -0.66 -8.07 -38.54
N ASP A 134 -1.02 -8.51 -39.75
CA ASP A 134 -1.91 -7.77 -40.66
C ASP A 134 -2.77 -8.76 -41.46
N LEU A 135 -4.00 -9.00 -40.99
CA LEU A 135 -4.96 -9.90 -41.63
C LEU A 135 -6.05 -9.10 -42.33
N GLN A 136 -6.27 -9.37 -43.62
CA GLN A 136 -7.32 -8.75 -44.44
C GLN A 136 -8.32 -9.79 -44.93
N PHE A 137 -9.61 -9.54 -44.73
CA PHE A 137 -10.69 -10.41 -45.20
C PHE A 137 -11.74 -9.62 -45.97
N ASP A 138 -12.25 -10.18 -47.06
CA ASP A 138 -13.40 -9.62 -47.76
C ASP A 138 -14.70 -9.90 -46.98
N ILE A 139 -15.58 -8.90 -46.88
CA ILE A 139 -16.85 -8.94 -46.15
C ILE A 139 -18.07 -9.16 -47.05
N GLY A 140 -17.90 -9.22 -48.36
CA GLY A 140 -18.96 -9.57 -49.32
C GLY A 140 -20.25 -8.76 -49.14
N ALA A 141 -21.39 -9.42 -48.95
CA ALA A 141 -22.71 -8.77 -48.84
C ALA A 141 -22.85 -7.80 -47.63
N ALA A 142 -21.97 -7.90 -46.63
CA ALA A 142 -21.97 -7.02 -45.46
C ALA A 142 -21.36 -5.63 -45.74
N GLU A 143 -20.71 -5.44 -46.89
CA GLU A 143 -20.16 -4.15 -47.36
C GLU A 143 -21.25 -3.07 -47.49
N LYS A 144 -22.50 -3.46 -47.75
CA LYS A 144 -23.66 -2.53 -47.80
C LYS A 144 -24.01 -1.91 -46.45
N ILE A 145 -23.64 -2.56 -45.34
CA ILE A 145 -23.97 -2.12 -43.98
C ILE A 145 -22.76 -1.44 -43.33
N PHE A 146 -21.55 -1.97 -43.53
CA PHE A 146 -20.31 -1.53 -42.88
C PHE A 146 -19.40 -0.68 -43.78
N GLY A 147 -19.76 -0.52 -45.05
CA GLY A 147 -19.02 0.23 -46.06
C GLY A 147 -17.81 -0.52 -46.66
N PRO A 148 -17.16 0.08 -47.66
CA PRO A 148 -16.07 -0.56 -48.40
C PRO A 148 -14.80 -0.68 -47.54
N GLY A 149 -13.99 -1.71 -47.78
CA GLY A 149 -12.66 -1.84 -47.16
C GLY A 149 -12.37 -3.15 -46.41
N GLY A 150 -13.32 -4.09 -46.32
CA GLY A 150 -13.10 -5.40 -45.72
C GLY A 150 -12.88 -5.38 -44.20
N VAL A 151 -12.49 -6.51 -43.62
CA VAL A 151 -11.95 -6.58 -42.25
C VAL A 151 -10.45 -6.40 -42.33
N GLN A 152 -9.90 -5.43 -41.59
CA GLN A 152 -8.47 -5.23 -41.40
C GLN A 152 -8.16 -5.43 -39.92
N LEU A 153 -7.26 -6.33 -39.58
CA LEU A 153 -6.85 -6.57 -38.20
C LEU A 153 -5.34 -6.39 -38.06
N LYS A 154 -4.94 -5.40 -37.26
CA LYS A 154 -3.55 -5.13 -36.90
C LYS A 154 -3.31 -5.50 -35.45
N THR A 155 -2.35 -6.37 -35.19
CA THR A 155 -1.95 -6.79 -33.85
C THR A 155 -0.51 -6.36 -33.60
N GLN A 156 -0.23 -5.83 -32.41
CA GLN A 156 1.06 -5.32 -31.99
C GLN A 156 1.31 -5.69 -30.52
N GLY A 157 2.56 -5.94 -30.15
CA GLY A 157 2.96 -6.26 -28.77
C GLY A 157 3.63 -7.62 -28.63
N SER A 158 3.71 -8.12 -27.41
CA SER A 158 4.35 -9.39 -27.04
C SER A 158 3.44 -10.22 -26.15
N ALA A 159 3.56 -11.54 -26.27
CA ALA A 159 2.93 -12.49 -25.38
C ALA A 159 3.98 -13.52 -24.98
N GLU A 160 4.40 -13.47 -23.72
CA GLU A 160 5.27 -14.44 -23.09
C GLU A 160 4.44 -15.34 -22.17
N VAL A 161 4.70 -16.64 -22.25
CA VAL A 161 4.06 -17.63 -21.39
C VAL A 161 5.15 -18.54 -20.86
N SER A 162 5.32 -18.55 -19.54
CA SER A 162 6.27 -19.40 -18.84
C SER A 162 5.56 -20.61 -18.25
N PHE A 163 6.13 -21.78 -18.49
CA PHE A 163 5.68 -23.04 -17.91
C PHE A 163 6.83 -23.66 -17.13
N GLY A 164 6.63 -23.84 -15.84
CA GLY A 164 7.60 -24.45 -14.93
C GLY A 164 6.97 -25.57 -14.11
N VAL A 165 7.80 -26.46 -13.60
CA VAL A 165 7.42 -27.34 -12.50
C VAL A 165 8.34 -27.00 -11.35
N LYS A 166 7.77 -26.43 -10.29
CA LYS A 166 8.52 -26.04 -9.11
C LYS A 166 8.32 -27.09 -8.04
N ASN A 167 9.44 -27.65 -7.56
CA ASN A 167 9.43 -28.52 -6.40
C ASN A 167 10.08 -27.81 -5.22
N ASN A 168 9.36 -27.69 -4.11
CA ASN A 168 9.89 -27.12 -2.88
C ASN A 168 9.97 -28.20 -1.79
N ILE A 169 11.17 -28.42 -1.27
CA ILE A 169 11.44 -29.36 -0.18
C ILE A 169 11.86 -28.56 1.05
N VAL A 170 11.12 -28.69 2.14
CA VAL A 170 11.36 -28.03 3.41
C VAL A 170 11.63 -29.08 4.48
N ASP A 171 12.87 -29.16 4.95
CA ASP A 171 13.31 -30.09 5.99
C ASP A 171 12.95 -29.62 7.40
N ASN A 172 11.69 -29.25 7.61
CA ASN A 172 11.18 -28.88 8.92
C ASN A 172 10.48 -30.10 9.57
N PRO A 173 11.03 -30.66 10.64
CA PRO A 173 10.46 -31.85 11.30
C PRO A 173 9.06 -31.62 11.88
N SER A 174 8.69 -30.37 12.18
CA SER A 174 7.34 -30.01 12.66
C SER A 174 6.26 -30.14 11.58
N LEU A 175 6.64 -30.13 10.30
CA LEU A 175 5.73 -30.42 9.20
C LEU A 175 5.59 -31.93 9.02
N SER A 176 4.37 -32.38 8.69
CA SER A 176 4.15 -33.77 8.25
C SER A 176 5.01 -34.08 7.02
N GLU A 177 5.47 -35.32 6.86
CA GLU A 177 6.34 -35.73 5.74
C GLU A 177 5.74 -35.38 4.37
N ARG A 178 4.40 -35.48 4.23
CA ARG A 178 3.68 -35.08 3.01
C ARG A 178 3.72 -33.56 2.76
N ALA A 179 3.76 -32.74 3.80
CA ALA A 179 3.83 -31.28 3.67
C ALA A 179 5.27 -30.76 3.45
N ARG A 180 6.29 -31.60 3.69
CA ARG A 180 7.70 -31.24 3.48
C ARG A 180 8.08 -31.20 2.00
N ASN A 181 7.43 -31.98 1.14
CA ASN A 181 7.72 -32.02 -0.29
C ASN A 181 6.48 -31.59 -1.09
N ARG A 182 6.53 -30.42 -1.72
CA ARG A 182 5.41 -29.86 -2.49
C ARG A 182 5.87 -29.52 -3.90
N THR A 183 5.39 -30.31 -4.85
CA THR A 183 5.48 -30.02 -6.27
C THR A 183 4.23 -29.27 -6.73
N PHE A 184 4.42 -28.17 -7.46
CA PHE A 184 3.32 -27.47 -8.12
C PHE A 184 3.75 -27.05 -9.53
N PHE A 185 2.76 -26.98 -10.41
CA PHE A 185 2.92 -26.42 -11.74
C PHE A 185 2.96 -24.91 -11.62
N ASP A 186 3.99 -24.31 -12.20
CA ASP A 186 4.21 -22.88 -12.24
C ASP A 186 3.83 -22.37 -13.63
N PHE A 187 2.94 -21.38 -13.69
CA PHE A 187 2.39 -20.90 -14.94
C PHE A 187 2.21 -19.39 -14.87
N ASP A 188 3.07 -18.69 -15.58
CA ASP A 188 3.06 -17.24 -15.65
C ASP A 188 2.77 -16.78 -17.08
N GLN A 189 1.99 -15.72 -17.21
CA GLN A 189 1.69 -15.07 -18.49
C GLN A 189 2.10 -13.60 -18.38
N SER A 190 2.91 -13.13 -19.32
CA SER A 190 3.17 -11.71 -19.54
C SER A 190 2.71 -11.35 -20.96
N ILE A 191 1.48 -10.86 -21.07
CA ILE A 191 0.83 -10.49 -22.32
C ILE A 191 0.67 -8.99 -22.34
N GLN A 192 1.30 -8.33 -23.31
CA GLN A 192 1.14 -6.92 -23.64
C GLN A 192 0.73 -6.84 -25.12
N LEU A 193 -0.57 -6.81 -25.39
CA LEU A 193 -1.13 -6.92 -26.73
C LEU A 193 -2.08 -5.76 -27.04
N SER A 194 -1.79 -5.03 -28.11
CA SER A 194 -2.65 -4.02 -28.72
C SER A 194 -3.19 -4.51 -30.06
N VAL A 195 -4.52 -4.49 -30.21
CA VAL A 195 -5.24 -4.95 -31.39
C VAL A 195 -6.11 -3.81 -31.92
N ASN A 196 -5.82 -3.40 -33.16
CA ASN A 196 -6.63 -2.45 -33.92
C ASN A 196 -7.32 -3.18 -35.07
N GLY A 197 -8.64 -3.33 -34.98
CA GLY A 197 -9.49 -3.85 -36.03
C GLY A 197 -10.31 -2.76 -36.70
N LYS A 198 -10.41 -2.77 -38.03
CA LYS A 198 -11.38 -1.99 -38.79
C LYS A 198 -12.26 -2.93 -39.60
N VAL A 199 -13.56 -2.66 -39.65
CA VAL A 199 -14.49 -3.38 -40.53
C VAL A 199 -15.19 -2.34 -41.41
N GLY A 200 -14.86 -2.36 -42.70
CA GLY A 200 -15.26 -1.35 -43.67
C GLY A 200 -14.78 0.05 -43.29
N ASP A 201 -15.64 1.06 -43.51
CA ASP A 201 -15.39 2.46 -43.14
C ASP A 201 -16.09 2.89 -41.84
N LYS A 202 -16.97 2.04 -41.26
CA LYS A 202 -17.83 2.41 -40.12
C LYS A 202 -17.44 1.84 -38.77
N ILE A 203 -16.78 0.69 -38.71
CA ILE A 203 -16.48 0.03 -37.43
C ILE A 203 -14.99 0.07 -37.13
N ASN A 204 -14.67 0.51 -35.92
CA ASN A 204 -13.34 0.51 -35.36
C ASN A 204 -13.36 -0.24 -34.01
N VAL A 205 -12.47 -1.21 -33.86
CA VAL A 205 -12.29 -2.01 -32.65
C VAL A 205 -10.87 -1.79 -32.16
N ASN A 206 -10.74 -1.24 -30.96
CA ASN A 206 -9.46 -1.12 -30.27
C ASN A 206 -9.51 -2.00 -29.04
N MET A 207 -8.55 -2.90 -28.88
CA MET A 207 -8.40 -3.73 -27.69
C MET A 207 -6.95 -3.63 -27.23
N ASN A 208 -6.75 -3.26 -25.98
CA ASN A 208 -5.48 -3.34 -25.29
C ASN A 208 -5.62 -4.36 -24.15
N TYR A 209 -4.68 -5.29 -24.09
CA TYR A 209 -4.64 -6.32 -23.06
C TYR A 209 -3.24 -6.38 -22.47
N ASP A 210 -3.12 -6.04 -21.20
CA ASP A 210 -1.86 -5.97 -20.48
C ASP A 210 -2.00 -6.70 -19.13
N THR A 211 -1.29 -7.81 -18.97
CA THR A 211 -1.32 -8.59 -17.71
C THR A 211 -0.47 -7.98 -16.60
N GLU A 212 0.40 -7.03 -16.92
CA GLU A 212 1.28 -6.32 -15.98
C GLU A 212 0.73 -4.95 -15.56
N ALA A 213 -0.38 -4.52 -16.18
CA ALA A 213 -1.03 -3.27 -15.82
C ALA A 213 -1.47 -3.27 -14.34
N THR A 214 -1.23 -2.15 -13.66
CA THR A 214 -1.56 -1.96 -12.24
C THR A 214 -3.07 -1.92 -11.99
N PHE A 215 -3.88 -1.48 -12.98
CA PHE A 215 -5.33 -1.34 -12.86
C PHE A 215 -6.07 -2.23 -13.87
N ASP A 216 -7.17 -2.87 -13.44
CA ASP A 216 -7.94 -3.81 -14.29
C ASP A 216 -8.61 -3.13 -15.51
N PHE A 217 -8.89 -1.82 -15.45
CA PHE A 217 -9.45 -1.09 -16.60
C PHE A 217 -8.42 -0.89 -17.72
N ASP A 218 -7.14 -0.72 -17.37
CA ASP A 218 -6.02 -0.63 -18.32
C ASP A 218 -5.61 -2.02 -18.81
N ALA A 219 -5.66 -3.01 -17.91
CA ALA A 219 -5.36 -4.40 -18.22
C ALA A 219 -6.27 -4.97 -19.33
N LYS A 220 -7.50 -4.45 -19.45
CA LYS A 220 -8.53 -4.95 -20.37
C LYS A 220 -9.33 -3.84 -21.03
N ALA A 221 -8.64 -2.87 -21.64
CA ALA A 221 -9.33 -1.80 -22.37
C ALA A 221 -9.87 -2.33 -23.71
N ILE A 222 -11.19 -2.29 -23.90
CA ILE A 222 -11.84 -2.67 -25.16
C ILE A 222 -12.75 -1.52 -25.56
N LYS A 223 -12.61 -1.02 -26.79
CA LYS A 223 -13.48 0.01 -27.35
C LYS A 223 -13.91 -0.38 -28.75
N LEU A 224 -15.17 -0.76 -28.88
CA LEU A 224 -15.84 -0.90 -30.17
C LEU A 224 -16.57 0.39 -30.47
N ARG A 225 -16.35 0.97 -31.65
CA ARG A 225 -17.00 2.19 -32.11
C ARG A 225 -17.55 2.00 -33.51
N TYR A 226 -18.84 2.23 -33.65
CA TYR A 226 -19.49 2.41 -34.94
C TYR A 226 -19.70 3.90 -35.16
N GLU A 227 -19.30 4.41 -36.33
CA GLU A 227 -19.52 5.78 -36.78
C GLU A 227 -20.47 5.78 -37.98
N GLY A 228 -21.60 6.46 -37.83
CA GLY A 228 -22.56 6.66 -38.92
C GLY A 228 -22.17 7.80 -39.82
N LYS A 229 -22.65 7.78 -41.07
CA LYS A 229 -22.42 8.86 -42.06
C LYS A 229 -23.23 10.13 -41.72
N GLU A 230 -22.95 11.22 -42.42
CA GLU A 230 -23.59 12.53 -42.16
C GLU A 230 -25.13 12.48 -42.22
N ASP A 231 -25.72 11.61 -43.04
CA ASP A 231 -27.18 11.48 -43.19
C ASP A 231 -27.82 10.45 -42.25
N GLU A 232 -27.02 9.72 -41.45
CA GLU A 232 -27.53 8.65 -40.58
C GLU A 232 -27.99 9.20 -39.23
N ILE A 233 -29.10 8.67 -38.70
CA ILE A 233 -29.64 9.06 -37.38
C ILE A 233 -28.68 8.65 -36.26
N ILE A 234 -28.12 7.43 -36.37
CA ILE A 234 -27.13 6.93 -35.41
C ILE A 234 -25.78 7.54 -35.77
N LYS A 235 -25.30 8.49 -34.96
CA LYS A 235 -23.99 9.12 -35.16
C LYS A 235 -22.86 8.28 -34.61
N SER A 236 -23.04 7.74 -33.40
CA SER A 236 -22.08 6.83 -32.80
C SER A 236 -22.75 5.76 -31.97
N LEU A 237 -22.25 4.53 -32.04
CA LEU A 237 -22.54 3.48 -31.08
C LEU A 237 -21.20 2.95 -30.55
N GLU A 238 -20.96 3.15 -29.26
CA GLU A 238 -19.73 2.77 -28.58
C GLU A 238 -20.03 1.66 -27.56
N ALA A 239 -19.15 0.67 -27.46
CA ALA A 239 -19.24 -0.41 -26.48
C ALA A 239 -17.86 -0.72 -25.85
N GLY A 240 -17.85 -1.07 -24.57
CA GLY A 240 -16.64 -1.25 -23.76
C GLY A 240 -16.29 0.04 -23.02
N ASN A 241 -15.05 0.50 -23.08
CA ASN A 241 -14.59 1.75 -22.46
C ASN A 241 -15.22 2.96 -23.16
N VAL A 242 -16.19 3.58 -22.49
CA VAL A 242 -16.95 4.75 -22.97
C VAL A 242 -16.81 5.91 -22.00
N SER A 243 -17.11 7.12 -22.47
CA SER A 243 -17.19 8.32 -21.63
C SER A 243 -18.42 9.13 -22.00
N MET A 244 -19.04 9.76 -20.99
CA MET A 244 -20.19 10.63 -21.20
C MET A 244 -19.90 12.03 -20.65
N PRO A 245 -19.07 12.83 -21.34
CA PRO A 245 -18.95 14.24 -20.99
C PRO A 245 -20.29 14.95 -21.23
N VAL A 246 -20.72 15.78 -20.29
CA VAL A 246 -21.88 16.66 -20.43
C VAL A 246 -21.46 18.11 -20.29
N LYS A 247 -22.08 19.01 -21.05
CA LYS A 247 -21.78 20.45 -21.04
C LYS A 247 -22.50 21.17 -19.88
N ASN A 248 -22.43 20.61 -18.67
CA ASN A 248 -23.08 21.16 -17.48
C ASN A 248 -22.05 21.32 -16.37
N SER A 249 -22.01 22.50 -15.72
CA SER A 249 -21.08 22.78 -14.61
C SER A 249 -21.53 22.16 -13.29
N LEU A 250 -22.83 21.91 -13.12
CA LEU A 250 -23.40 21.32 -11.90
C LEU A 250 -23.47 19.79 -11.96
N ILE A 251 -23.66 19.23 -13.18
CA ILE A 251 -23.67 17.79 -13.41
C ILE A 251 -22.41 17.43 -14.15
N ASN A 252 -21.46 16.83 -13.44
CA ASN A 252 -20.25 16.30 -14.06
C ASN A 252 -20.58 14.99 -14.78
N GLY A 253 -20.19 14.91 -16.04
CA GLY A 253 -20.21 13.65 -16.78
C GLY A 253 -19.17 12.68 -16.21
N ALA A 254 -19.44 11.38 -16.31
CA ALA A 254 -18.48 10.37 -15.86
C ALA A 254 -17.49 9.98 -16.98
N SER A 255 -16.22 9.86 -16.60
CA SER A 255 -15.14 9.29 -17.41
C SER A 255 -15.01 7.79 -17.12
N SER A 256 -14.23 7.08 -17.95
CA SER A 256 -13.75 5.72 -17.62
C SER A 256 -14.87 4.72 -17.26
N LEU A 257 -15.91 4.69 -18.08
CA LEU A 257 -17.06 3.80 -17.92
C LEU A 257 -16.87 2.53 -18.75
N PHE A 258 -17.30 1.38 -18.26
CA PHE A 258 -17.39 0.16 -19.07
C PHE A 258 -18.85 -0.16 -19.38
N GLY A 259 -19.28 0.03 -20.63
CA GLY A 259 -20.69 -0.11 -21.00
C GLY A 259 -21.00 0.14 -22.46
N VAL A 260 -22.22 0.57 -22.72
CA VAL A 260 -22.72 0.92 -24.05
C VAL A 260 -23.14 2.38 -24.05
N LYS A 261 -22.70 3.12 -25.06
CA LYS A 261 -23.10 4.51 -25.31
C LYS A 261 -23.62 4.66 -26.72
N THR A 262 -24.69 5.41 -26.88
CA THR A 262 -25.25 5.76 -28.19
C THR A 262 -25.42 7.26 -28.32
N GLN A 263 -25.17 7.78 -29.52
CA GLN A 263 -25.48 9.15 -29.91
C GLN A 263 -26.38 9.12 -31.14
N LEU A 264 -27.53 9.76 -31.02
CA LEU A 264 -28.54 9.88 -32.05
C LEU A 264 -28.71 11.37 -32.39
N GLN A 265 -28.83 11.69 -33.67
CA GLN A 265 -29.08 13.05 -34.14
C GLN A 265 -30.31 13.06 -35.06
N PHE A 266 -31.36 13.78 -34.63
CA PHE A 266 -32.58 14.03 -35.38
C PHE A 266 -32.61 15.51 -35.78
N GLY A 267 -31.92 15.84 -36.87
CA GLY A 267 -31.76 17.23 -37.32
C GLY A 267 -31.03 18.08 -36.27
N LYS A 268 -31.79 18.94 -35.58
CA LYS A 268 -31.30 19.84 -34.51
C LYS A 268 -31.33 19.24 -33.10
N LEU A 269 -31.92 18.05 -32.95
CA LEU A 269 -32.03 17.34 -31.67
C LEU A 269 -30.93 16.28 -31.57
N ASN A 270 -30.04 16.43 -30.60
CA ASN A 270 -29.00 15.46 -30.26
C ASN A 270 -29.40 14.72 -28.98
N ILE A 271 -29.31 13.40 -29.00
CA ILE A 271 -29.59 12.54 -27.85
C ILE A 271 -28.37 11.66 -27.63
N ALA A 272 -27.79 11.72 -26.43
CA ALA A 272 -26.75 10.82 -25.98
C ALA A 272 -27.30 9.96 -24.83
N ALA A 273 -27.10 8.66 -24.87
CA ALA A 273 -27.46 7.77 -23.77
C ALA A 273 -26.32 6.81 -23.44
N VAL A 274 -26.16 6.48 -22.16
CA VAL A 274 -25.15 5.56 -21.65
C VAL A 274 -25.78 4.59 -20.66
N LEU A 275 -25.37 3.33 -20.75
CA LEU A 275 -25.63 2.28 -19.77
C LEU A 275 -24.30 1.60 -19.47
N SER A 276 -23.79 1.76 -18.26
CA SER A 276 -22.42 1.37 -17.95
C SER A 276 -22.21 0.97 -16.50
N GLN A 277 -21.08 0.33 -16.25
CA GLN A 277 -20.50 0.22 -14.92
C GLN A 277 -19.39 1.25 -14.78
N GLN A 278 -19.40 1.98 -13.66
CA GLN A 278 -18.36 2.93 -13.32
C GLN A 278 -17.33 2.23 -12.43
N ASN A 279 -16.07 2.28 -12.85
CA ASN A 279 -14.97 1.60 -12.18
C ASN A 279 -14.10 2.55 -11.34
N THR A 280 -14.42 3.84 -11.32
CA THR A 280 -13.68 4.90 -10.62
C THR A 280 -14.55 5.60 -9.57
N GLN A 281 -13.92 6.21 -8.58
CA GLN A 281 -14.54 7.05 -7.56
C GLN A 281 -13.93 8.45 -7.62
N THR A 282 -14.74 9.50 -7.48
CA THR A 282 -14.19 10.85 -7.42
C THR A 282 -13.70 11.14 -6.00
N LYS A 283 -12.41 11.43 -5.84
CA LYS A 283 -11.84 12.00 -4.62
C LYS A 283 -11.67 13.50 -4.78
N THR A 284 -11.94 14.24 -3.72
CA THR A 284 -11.76 15.70 -3.68
C THR A 284 -10.85 16.05 -2.52
N ALA A 285 -9.83 16.84 -2.81
CA ALA A 285 -8.98 17.48 -1.82
C ALA A 285 -9.08 19.00 -2.01
N SER A 286 -8.97 19.76 -0.93
CA SER A 286 -9.12 21.21 -0.95
C SER A 286 -7.98 21.89 -0.22
N LEU A 287 -7.63 23.07 -0.71
CA LEU A 287 -6.59 23.97 -0.21
C LEU A 287 -7.25 25.33 0.03
N SER A 288 -7.15 25.90 1.23
CA SER A 288 -7.68 27.23 1.52
C SER A 288 -6.56 28.09 2.07
N GLY A 289 -6.46 29.35 1.61
CA GLY A 289 -5.36 30.23 2.04
C GLY A 289 -3.96 29.76 1.61
N GLY A 290 -3.85 29.00 0.52
CA GLY A 290 -2.57 28.47 0.02
C GLY A 290 -1.99 27.31 0.85
N VAL A 291 -2.76 26.73 1.77
CA VAL A 291 -2.34 25.63 2.64
C VAL A 291 -3.41 24.52 2.67
N GLN A 292 -2.97 23.26 2.66
CA GLN A 292 -3.82 22.11 2.93
C GLN A 292 -3.76 21.81 4.42
N THR A 293 -4.90 21.89 5.09
CA THR A 293 -5.04 21.46 6.49
C THR A 293 -5.74 20.11 6.55
N THR A 294 -5.33 19.29 7.52
CA THR A 294 -5.96 18.01 7.83
C THR A 294 -6.74 18.17 9.15
N PRO A 295 -8.06 18.02 9.15
CA PRO A 295 -8.84 18.05 10.37
C PRO A 295 -8.58 16.79 11.21
N PHE A 296 -8.65 16.92 12.52
CA PHE A 296 -8.58 15.80 13.46
C PHE A 296 -9.65 15.96 14.56
N GLU A 297 -10.12 14.83 15.05
CA GLU A 297 -11.10 14.73 16.13
C GLU A 297 -10.75 13.52 17.00
N ILE A 298 -10.55 13.75 18.29
CA ILE A 298 -10.07 12.75 19.27
C ILE A 298 -10.90 12.87 20.54
N SER A 299 -11.42 11.76 21.03
CA SER A 299 -12.12 11.71 22.33
C SER A 299 -11.13 11.74 23.49
N ALA A 300 -11.55 12.21 24.67
CA ALA A 300 -10.66 12.32 25.83
C ALA A 300 -10.07 10.98 26.32
N ASP A 301 -10.76 9.85 26.08
CA ASP A 301 -10.29 8.51 26.39
C ASP A 301 -9.22 7.97 25.42
N ALA A 302 -9.05 8.57 24.25
CA ALA A 302 -8.08 8.16 23.24
C ALA A 302 -6.67 8.75 23.47
N TYR A 303 -6.19 8.72 24.70
CA TYR A 303 -4.80 9.10 25.03
C TYR A 303 -3.80 8.05 24.50
N ASP A 304 -2.54 8.44 24.27
CA ASP A 304 -1.50 7.56 23.72
C ASP A 304 -0.94 6.59 24.79
N GLU A 305 -1.66 5.49 25.01
CA GLU A 305 -1.39 4.50 26.06
C GLU A 305 -0.03 3.77 25.87
N ASN A 306 0.57 3.37 26.99
CA ASN A 306 1.75 2.50 27.05
C ASN A 306 3.04 3.04 26.40
N ARG A 307 3.15 4.36 26.22
CA ARG A 307 4.33 5.01 25.59
C ARG A 307 5.05 6.04 26.42
N HIS A 308 4.30 6.79 27.24
CA HIS A 308 4.80 7.98 27.91
C HIS A 308 4.85 7.73 29.41
N TYR A 309 6.03 7.85 30.01
CA TYR A 309 6.23 7.53 31.43
C TYR A 309 7.11 8.56 32.12
N PHE A 310 6.69 9.01 33.30
CA PHE A 310 7.54 9.74 34.22
C PHE A 310 8.64 8.83 34.78
N LEU A 311 9.82 9.41 35.03
CA LEU A 311 10.94 8.66 35.60
C LEU A 311 10.74 8.30 37.09
N SER A 312 9.90 9.05 37.81
CA SER A 312 9.57 8.83 39.23
C SER A 312 8.34 9.66 39.62
N HIS A 313 7.67 9.29 40.72
CA HIS A 313 6.54 10.05 41.27
C HIS A 313 6.91 11.49 41.61
N TYR A 314 8.17 11.75 41.95
CA TYR A 314 8.64 13.13 42.17
C TYR A 314 8.48 14.02 40.93
N PHE A 315 8.79 13.52 39.73
CA PHE A 315 8.62 14.28 38.48
C PHE A 315 7.14 14.48 38.15
N ARG A 316 6.34 13.42 38.35
CA ARG A 316 4.89 13.40 38.19
C ARG A 316 4.21 14.47 39.05
N ASP A 317 4.49 14.47 40.35
CA ASP A 317 3.79 15.31 41.33
C ASP A 317 4.13 16.81 41.20
N HIS A 318 5.25 17.15 40.57
CA HIS A 318 5.65 18.56 40.32
C HIS A 318 5.36 19.03 38.88
N TYR A 319 4.86 18.15 38.00
CA TYR A 319 4.68 18.42 36.58
C TYR A 319 3.84 19.66 36.30
N ASP A 320 2.66 19.78 36.94
CA ASP A 320 1.74 20.92 36.79
C ASP A 320 2.41 22.26 37.18
N GLN A 321 3.11 22.26 38.32
CA GLN A 321 3.81 23.44 38.83
C GLN A 321 4.95 23.87 37.90
N TRP A 322 5.66 22.90 37.31
CA TRP A 322 6.80 23.18 36.45
C TRP A 322 6.41 23.77 35.09
N MET A 323 5.20 23.49 34.61
CA MET A 323 4.67 24.07 33.38
C MET A 323 3.72 25.24 33.62
N GLU A 324 3.57 25.68 34.87
CA GLU A 324 2.71 26.82 35.21
C GLU A 324 3.21 28.13 34.61
N ASN A 325 4.39 28.23 34.00
CA ASN A 325 4.86 29.49 33.39
C ASN A 325 5.55 29.26 32.03
N LEU A 326 4.93 28.45 31.17
CA LEU A 326 5.38 28.29 29.79
C LEU A 326 5.63 29.66 29.13
N PRO A 327 6.72 29.82 28.33
CA PRO A 327 7.67 28.79 27.91
C PRO A 327 8.80 28.50 28.92
N TYR A 328 8.83 29.16 30.08
CA TYR A 328 9.87 28.95 31.10
C TYR A 328 9.50 27.79 32.03
N ILE A 329 10.37 26.78 32.13
CA ILE A 329 10.17 25.62 33.00
C ILE A 329 10.82 25.85 34.36
N SER A 330 10.03 25.77 35.43
CA SER A 330 10.49 26.10 36.80
C SER A 330 11.13 24.92 37.55
N SER A 331 11.44 23.81 36.88
CA SER A 331 11.89 22.56 37.53
C SER A 331 13.24 22.67 38.23
N GLY A 332 14.20 23.38 37.64
CA GLY A 332 15.59 23.44 38.10
C GLY A 332 16.30 22.08 38.07
N VAL A 333 15.75 21.10 37.34
CA VAL A 333 16.27 19.75 37.18
C VAL A 333 16.77 19.55 35.75
N VAL A 334 17.91 18.88 35.61
CA VAL A 334 18.43 18.42 34.31
C VAL A 334 18.79 16.95 34.43
N VAL A 335 18.09 16.09 33.69
CA VAL A 335 18.46 14.67 33.56
C VAL A 335 19.68 14.56 32.65
N ASN A 336 20.79 14.07 33.20
CA ASN A 336 22.09 13.99 32.53
C ASN A 336 22.19 12.70 31.68
N LYS A 337 21.74 11.57 32.24
CA LYS A 337 21.87 10.24 31.66
C LYS A 337 20.65 9.39 31.99
N VAL A 338 20.19 8.58 31.04
CA VAL A 338 19.16 7.56 31.25
C VAL A 338 19.53 6.28 30.49
N GLU A 339 19.32 5.13 31.11
CA GLU A 339 19.33 3.81 30.49
C GLU A 339 17.94 3.21 30.65
N VAL A 340 17.28 2.92 29.52
CA VAL A 340 15.93 2.35 29.48
C VAL A 340 16.03 0.90 29.05
N TRP A 341 15.36 0.02 29.79
CA TRP A 341 15.41 -1.42 29.60
C TRP A 341 14.00 -1.98 29.44
N VAL A 342 13.85 -2.90 28.48
CA VAL A 342 12.57 -3.54 28.15
C VAL A 342 12.71 -5.05 28.03
N THR A 343 11.58 -5.76 28.16
CA THR A 343 11.51 -7.20 27.90
C THR A 343 12.02 -7.53 26.50
N ASN A 344 12.94 -8.49 26.41
CA ASN A 344 13.54 -8.87 25.14
C ASN A 344 12.76 -10.00 24.45
N LYS A 345 12.02 -9.67 23.38
CA LYS A 345 11.24 -10.64 22.59
C LYS A 345 11.94 -11.10 21.32
N SER A 346 12.83 -10.27 20.80
CA SER A 346 13.77 -10.65 19.75
C SER A 346 14.95 -11.35 20.40
N ALA A 347 15.39 -12.53 19.98
CA ALA A 347 16.53 -13.23 20.62
C ALA A 347 17.90 -12.54 20.41
N VAL A 348 17.93 -11.21 20.34
CA VAL A 348 19.10 -10.34 20.23
C VAL A 348 19.71 -10.20 21.62
N MET A 349 20.90 -10.78 21.83
CA MET A 349 21.57 -10.80 23.13
C MET A 349 22.64 -9.72 23.27
N ASP A 350 22.81 -8.87 22.26
CA ASP A 350 23.80 -7.79 22.28
C ASP A 350 23.48 -6.79 23.40
N ASN A 351 24.44 -6.60 24.33
CA ASN A 351 24.30 -5.76 25.52
C ASN A 351 23.10 -6.12 26.44
N ALA A 352 22.57 -7.33 26.34
CA ALA A 352 21.50 -7.79 27.21
C ALA A 352 21.99 -7.97 28.65
N ARG A 353 21.15 -7.63 29.63
CA ARG A 353 21.45 -7.74 31.06
C ARG A 353 20.29 -8.32 31.82
N ASP A 354 20.59 -9.07 32.87
CA ASP A 354 19.58 -9.43 33.86
C ASP A 354 19.25 -8.20 34.72
N ILE A 355 17.99 -8.04 35.05
CA ILE A 355 17.46 -6.86 35.75
C ILE A 355 16.51 -7.31 36.84
N LEU A 356 16.64 -6.64 37.98
CA LEU A 356 15.69 -6.68 39.07
C LEU A 356 15.16 -5.26 39.28
N ALA A 357 13.91 -5.02 38.87
CA ALA A 357 13.30 -3.70 38.87
C ALA A 357 12.28 -3.58 40.00
N PHE A 358 12.39 -2.55 40.83
CA PHE A 358 11.46 -2.31 41.94
C PHE A 358 10.64 -1.03 41.72
N ALA A 359 9.36 -1.06 42.09
CA ALA A 359 8.47 0.09 41.99
C ALA A 359 8.91 1.24 42.91
N ASP A 360 9.18 0.92 44.18
CA ASP A 360 9.58 1.86 45.23
C ASP A 360 11.07 2.25 45.16
N MET A 361 11.81 1.81 44.12
CA MET A 361 13.21 2.19 43.94
C MET A 361 13.33 3.72 43.93
N ALA A 362 14.15 4.22 44.86
CA ALA A 362 14.49 5.63 45.00
C ALA A 362 13.28 6.58 45.17
N GLU A 363 12.15 6.12 45.69
CA GLU A 363 11.00 6.98 45.99
C GLU A 363 11.10 7.61 47.39
N PRO A 364 11.19 8.95 47.50
CA PRO A 364 11.39 9.64 48.80
C PRO A 364 10.08 9.90 49.56
N ALA A 365 8.93 9.91 48.88
CA ALA A 365 7.65 10.34 49.45
C ALA A 365 6.51 9.35 49.18
N ARG A 366 6.30 8.95 47.93
CA ARG A 366 5.31 7.92 47.56
C ARG A 366 5.96 6.54 47.62
N ILE A 367 5.98 5.97 48.82
CA ILE A 367 6.43 4.59 49.05
C ILE A 367 5.17 3.72 49.18
N HIS A 368 5.01 2.75 48.29
CA HIS A 368 3.85 1.87 48.28
C HIS A 368 3.86 0.90 49.46
N ASN A 369 4.98 0.22 49.68
CA ASN A 369 5.09 -0.78 50.73
C ASN A 369 5.67 -0.18 52.03
N ALA A 370 4.97 -0.37 53.14
CA ALA A 370 5.34 0.18 54.45
C ALA A 370 6.63 -0.42 55.05
N TYR A 371 7.14 -1.53 54.52
CA TYR A 371 8.43 -2.11 54.90
C TYR A 371 9.60 -1.15 54.60
N TRP A 372 9.49 -0.37 53.52
CA TRP A 372 10.53 0.60 53.17
C TRP A 372 10.40 1.87 53.99
N THR A 373 11.49 2.25 54.66
CA THR A 373 11.52 3.46 55.49
C THR A 373 12.09 4.63 54.69
N LYS A 374 11.49 5.81 54.88
CA LYS A 374 11.95 7.04 54.23
C LYS A 374 13.37 7.41 54.72
N GLY A 375 14.24 7.74 53.78
CA GLY A 375 15.60 8.21 54.03
C GLY A 375 15.68 9.71 54.36
N GLN A 376 16.91 10.23 54.45
CA GLN A 376 17.15 11.65 54.72
C GLN A 376 17.00 12.53 53.47
N ASN A 377 17.15 11.94 52.29
CA ASN A 377 17.05 12.65 51.02
C ASN A 377 15.58 12.80 50.59
N ASN A 378 15.17 14.02 50.28
CA ASN A 378 13.81 14.31 49.80
C ASN A 378 13.69 14.26 48.27
N PHE A 379 14.80 14.02 47.57
CA PHE A 379 14.82 13.88 46.11
C PHE A 379 15.06 12.43 45.72
N PRO A 380 14.54 11.97 44.57
CA PRO A 380 14.78 10.61 44.09
C PRO A 380 16.27 10.29 43.99
N SER A 381 16.71 9.30 44.76
CA SER A 381 18.06 8.76 44.71
C SER A 381 18.09 7.40 45.39
N ASN A 382 19.13 6.61 45.16
CA ASN A 382 19.25 5.28 45.77
C ASN A 382 19.22 5.32 47.32
N ASP A 383 19.57 6.44 47.95
CA ASP A 383 19.48 6.67 49.41
C ASP A 383 18.19 7.39 49.86
N ALA A 384 17.20 7.56 48.98
CA ALA A 384 15.92 8.21 49.30
C ALA A 384 15.04 7.38 50.24
N ASN A 385 15.20 6.06 50.25
CA ASN A 385 14.55 5.13 51.17
C ASN A 385 15.47 3.95 51.48
N SER A 386 15.04 3.05 52.36
CA SER A 386 15.84 1.91 52.79
C SER A 386 15.96 0.77 51.76
N LEU A 387 15.21 0.79 50.65
CA LEU A 387 15.11 -0.32 49.70
C LEU A 387 16.48 -0.71 49.13
N TYR A 388 17.20 0.24 48.56
CA TYR A 388 18.47 -0.06 47.90
C TYR A 388 19.51 -0.65 48.86
N ALA A 389 19.65 -0.03 50.04
CA ALA A 389 20.59 -0.50 51.07
C ALA A 389 20.21 -1.88 51.61
N GLU A 390 18.92 -2.16 51.77
CA GLU A 390 18.41 -3.46 52.23
C GLU A 390 18.68 -4.56 51.20
N ILE A 391 18.38 -4.33 49.92
CA ILE A 391 18.61 -5.31 48.85
C ILE A 391 20.10 -5.58 48.65
N VAL A 392 20.94 -4.54 48.69
CA VAL A 392 22.39 -4.71 48.54
C VAL A 392 23.05 -5.31 49.78
N GLY A 393 22.56 -5.00 50.98
CA GLY A 393 23.14 -5.45 52.25
C GLY A 393 22.68 -6.84 52.68
N ASN A 394 21.36 -7.06 52.74
CA ASN A 394 20.75 -8.26 53.33
C ASN A 394 20.31 -9.29 52.27
N TYR A 395 20.07 -8.87 51.03
CA TYR A 395 19.59 -9.72 49.93
C TYR A 395 20.54 -9.71 48.72
N ALA A 396 21.85 -9.57 48.93
CA ALA A 396 22.84 -9.42 47.85
C ALA A 396 22.79 -10.56 46.81
N ASP A 397 22.44 -11.77 47.24
CA ASP A 397 22.32 -12.95 46.36
C ASP A 397 21.11 -12.87 45.40
N ALA A 398 20.16 -11.96 45.63
CA ALA A 398 19.04 -11.71 44.72
C ALA A 398 19.49 -11.21 43.34
N ARG A 399 20.74 -10.75 43.22
CA ARG A 399 21.37 -10.42 41.93
C ARG A 399 21.59 -11.63 41.04
N GLN A 400 21.57 -12.85 41.58
CA GLN A 400 21.60 -14.07 40.77
C GLN A 400 20.17 -14.38 40.32
N ILE A 401 19.86 -14.04 39.06
CA ILE A 401 18.48 -14.00 38.57
C ILE A 401 17.74 -15.35 38.73
N ASN A 402 18.47 -16.46 38.59
CA ASN A 402 17.99 -17.83 38.72
C ASN A 402 17.53 -18.21 40.14
N ILE A 403 18.04 -17.54 41.18
CA ILE A 403 17.64 -17.76 42.59
C ILE A 403 16.99 -16.52 43.23
N SER A 404 16.84 -15.43 42.47
CA SER A 404 16.28 -14.16 42.97
C SER A 404 14.93 -14.32 43.65
N ALA A 405 14.06 -15.17 43.11
CA ALA A 405 12.73 -15.43 43.67
C ALA A 405 12.79 -16.10 45.06
N SER A 406 13.68 -17.06 45.28
CA SER A 406 13.81 -17.72 46.59
C SER A 406 14.53 -16.85 47.61
N VAL A 407 15.50 -16.04 47.17
CA VAL A 407 16.20 -15.08 48.05
C VAL A 407 15.25 -14.00 48.56
N LEU A 408 14.33 -13.52 47.72
CA LEU A 408 13.37 -12.47 48.06
C LEU A 408 12.06 -13.01 48.67
N GLU A 409 11.83 -14.32 48.68
CA GLU A 409 10.64 -14.96 49.27
C GLU A 409 10.31 -14.47 50.70
N PRO A 410 11.28 -14.23 51.62
CA PRO A 410 10.98 -13.70 52.95
C PRO A 410 10.28 -12.32 52.93
N LEU A 411 10.47 -11.51 51.88
CA LEU A 411 9.83 -10.21 51.74
C LEU A 411 8.33 -10.33 51.40
N ALA A 412 7.87 -11.49 50.90
CA ALA A 412 6.44 -11.73 50.65
C ALA A 412 5.62 -11.65 51.94
N ALA A 413 6.19 -12.02 53.09
CA ALA A 413 5.54 -11.86 54.39
C ALA A 413 5.35 -10.38 54.80
N GLN A 414 6.10 -9.47 54.19
CA GLN A 414 5.97 -8.01 54.33
C GLN A 414 5.11 -7.40 53.21
N GLY A 415 4.43 -8.24 52.41
CA GLY A 415 3.59 -7.81 51.31
C GLY A 415 4.34 -7.37 50.06
N ILE A 416 5.65 -7.65 49.95
CA ILE A 416 6.45 -7.37 48.75
C ILE A 416 6.42 -8.61 47.86
N SER A 417 5.79 -8.51 46.70
CA SER A 417 5.60 -9.65 45.81
C SER A 417 6.02 -9.36 44.36
N ILE A 418 6.38 -10.43 43.64
CA ILE A 418 6.69 -10.36 42.22
C ILE A 418 5.45 -10.01 41.39
N GLY A 419 5.59 -9.16 40.39
CA GLY A 419 4.51 -8.68 39.52
C GLY A 419 3.88 -7.38 40.00
N GLN A 420 3.82 -7.18 41.33
CA GLN A 420 3.26 -5.96 41.94
C GLN A 420 4.34 -4.97 42.40
N ASP A 421 5.25 -5.39 43.29
CA ASP A 421 6.26 -4.52 43.89
C ASP A 421 7.59 -4.54 43.13
N TYR A 422 7.91 -5.69 42.54
CA TYR A 422 9.13 -5.87 41.76
C TYR A 422 8.93 -6.84 40.59
N GLU A 423 9.79 -6.69 39.58
CA GLU A 423 9.83 -7.54 38.41
C GLU A 423 11.24 -8.07 38.19
N ARG A 424 11.32 -9.30 37.68
CA ARG A 424 12.57 -9.89 37.23
C ARG A 424 12.57 -10.01 35.71
N LEU A 425 13.66 -9.62 35.09
CA LEU A 425 13.86 -9.73 33.65
C LEU A 425 15.18 -10.41 33.38
N GLU A 426 15.11 -11.54 32.70
CA GLU A 426 16.28 -12.23 32.16
C GLU A 426 16.60 -11.70 30.78
N SER A 427 17.87 -11.41 30.51
CA SER A 427 18.35 -10.93 29.21
C SER A 427 17.54 -9.73 28.66
N ALA A 428 17.23 -8.76 29.53
CA ALA A 428 16.53 -7.55 29.14
C ALA A 428 17.32 -6.76 28.10
N ARG A 429 16.61 -6.14 27.16
CA ARG A 429 17.20 -5.35 26.11
C ARG A 429 17.27 -3.89 26.52
N ARG A 430 18.44 -3.28 26.37
CA ARG A 430 18.60 -1.83 26.48
C ARG A 430 18.06 -1.15 25.23
N LEU A 431 17.23 -0.13 25.39
CA LEU A 431 16.79 0.71 24.28
C LEU A 431 17.90 1.71 23.93
N GLU A 432 18.12 1.89 22.63
CA GLU A 432 19.05 2.88 22.13
C GLU A 432 18.44 4.29 22.17
N PRO A 433 19.23 5.38 22.27
CA PRO A 433 18.72 6.74 22.39
C PRO A 433 17.84 7.22 21.23
N ASN A 434 17.85 6.54 20.08
CA ASN A 434 16.97 6.82 18.95
C ASN A 434 15.61 6.12 19.05
N GLU A 435 15.42 5.17 19.97
CA GLU A 435 14.18 4.41 20.19
C GLU A 435 13.21 5.11 21.15
N TYR A 436 13.66 6.14 21.86
CA TYR A 436 12.86 6.95 22.77
C TYR A 436 13.27 8.43 22.73
N LYS A 437 12.43 9.30 23.30
CA LYS A 437 12.72 10.71 23.55
C LYS A 437 12.66 10.99 25.04
N LEU A 438 13.69 11.66 25.57
CA LEU A 438 13.77 12.09 26.95
C LEU A 438 13.48 13.59 27.04
N ASN A 439 12.55 13.99 27.91
CA ASN A 439 12.45 15.38 28.35
C ASN A 439 13.33 15.57 29.59
N THR A 440 14.46 16.23 29.42
CA THR A 440 15.48 16.38 30.48
C THR A 440 15.06 17.35 31.58
N SER A 441 14.13 18.27 31.31
CA SER A 441 13.67 19.27 32.28
C SER A 441 12.51 18.79 33.14
N LEU A 442 11.61 17.98 32.57
CA LEU A 442 10.40 17.48 33.24
C LEU A 442 10.54 16.02 33.71
N GLY A 443 11.54 15.29 33.24
CA GLY A 443 11.86 13.93 33.71
C GLY A 443 10.81 12.89 33.32
N TYR A 444 10.50 12.82 32.03
CA TYR A 444 9.70 11.74 31.45
C TYR A 444 10.32 11.25 30.14
N ILE A 445 9.99 10.01 29.78
CA ILE A 445 10.38 9.37 28.53
C ILE A 445 9.17 9.10 27.66
N SER A 446 9.36 9.17 26.35
CA SER A 446 8.36 8.87 25.33
C SER A 446 8.93 7.86 24.35
N LEU A 447 8.35 6.67 24.31
CA LEU A 447 8.81 5.57 23.46
C LEU A 447 8.30 5.73 22.01
N ASN A 448 9.14 5.40 21.04
CA ASN A 448 8.72 5.43 19.63
C ASN A 448 7.73 4.30 19.30
N GLN A 449 7.74 3.21 20.07
CA GLN A 449 6.81 2.09 19.97
C GLN A 449 6.06 1.92 21.30
N ALA A 450 4.76 1.63 21.23
CA ALA A 450 3.97 1.32 22.40
C ALA A 450 4.38 -0.04 22.93
N LEU A 451 4.53 -0.13 24.26
CA LEU A 451 4.78 -1.40 24.90
C LEU A 451 3.52 -2.25 24.89
N ARG A 452 3.70 -3.57 24.77
CA ARG A 452 2.60 -4.52 24.96
C ARG A 452 2.25 -4.63 26.45
N SER A 453 1.04 -5.13 26.73
CA SER A 453 0.56 -5.28 28.10
C SER A 453 1.47 -6.16 28.95
N ASP A 454 2.09 -7.19 28.36
CA ASP A 454 3.02 -8.14 29.00
C ASP A 454 4.48 -7.68 29.04
N GLU A 455 4.80 -6.50 28.49
CA GLU A 455 6.17 -5.97 28.50
C GLU A 455 6.45 -5.13 29.74
N ILE A 456 7.64 -5.31 30.29
CA ILE A 456 8.14 -4.60 31.46
C ILE A 456 9.04 -3.46 30.97
N LEU A 457 8.97 -2.31 31.64
CA LEU A 457 9.80 -1.14 31.43
C LEU A 457 10.51 -0.76 32.72
N ALA A 458 11.84 -0.73 32.68
CA ALA A 458 12.67 -0.33 33.80
C ALA A 458 13.70 0.72 33.37
N VAL A 459 14.11 1.58 34.31
CA VAL A 459 15.08 2.66 34.05
C VAL A 459 16.12 2.78 35.15
N ALA A 460 17.33 3.20 34.74
CA ALA A 460 18.30 3.87 35.59
C ALA A 460 18.54 5.27 35.04
N PHE A 461 18.65 6.28 35.91
CA PHE A 461 18.90 7.64 35.47
C PHE A 461 19.69 8.45 36.49
N GLU A 462 20.37 9.48 35.98
CA GLU A 462 21.13 10.45 36.75
C GLU A 462 20.65 11.84 36.40
N TYR A 463 20.45 12.69 37.40
CA TYR A 463 20.03 14.07 37.20
C TYR A 463 20.74 15.03 38.16
N THR A 464 20.85 16.27 37.74
CA THR A 464 21.40 17.37 38.53
C THR A 464 20.29 18.26 39.02
N LYS A 465 20.28 18.58 40.32
CA LYS A 465 19.42 19.61 40.90
C LYS A 465 20.23 20.46 41.87
N ASN A 466 20.15 21.79 41.73
CA ASN A 466 20.88 22.75 42.58
C ASN A 466 22.39 22.46 42.71
N GLY A 467 23.02 21.98 41.63
CA GLY A 467 24.45 21.64 41.60
C GLY A 467 24.85 20.31 42.25
N LYS A 468 23.90 19.53 42.80
CA LYS A 468 24.13 18.17 43.30
C LYS A 468 23.61 17.14 42.30
N VAL A 469 24.39 16.09 42.09
CA VAL A 469 24.04 14.94 41.25
C VAL A 469 23.33 13.87 42.10
N TYR A 470 22.25 13.33 41.56
CA TYR A 470 21.46 12.27 42.15
C TYR A 470 21.32 11.13 41.14
N GLN A 471 21.43 9.90 41.63
CA GLN A 471 21.34 8.68 40.82
C GLN A 471 20.23 7.77 41.34
N VAL A 472 19.45 7.23 40.40
CA VAL A 472 18.37 6.26 40.62
C VAL A 472 18.65 5.00 39.82
N GLY A 473 18.67 3.86 40.50
CA GLY A 473 19.07 2.58 39.94
C GLY A 473 20.58 2.49 39.68
N GLU A 474 20.96 1.47 38.92
CA GLU A 474 22.35 1.17 38.56
C GLU A 474 22.50 1.18 37.04
N PHE A 475 23.52 1.88 36.54
CA PHE A 475 23.88 1.80 35.14
C PHE A 475 24.68 0.54 34.85
N SER A 476 24.62 0.11 33.59
CA SER A 476 25.48 -0.97 33.08
C SER A 476 26.99 -0.72 33.27
N THR A 477 27.39 0.54 33.47
CA THR A 477 28.77 0.98 33.68
C THR A 477 29.21 1.10 35.14
N ASP A 478 28.34 0.85 36.12
CA ASP A 478 28.61 1.12 37.54
C ASP A 478 29.40 -0.01 38.25
N GLY A 479 30.00 -0.94 37.49
CA GLY A 479 30.86 -2.00 38.01
C GLY A 479 30.16 -3.28 38.46
N VAL A 480 28.84 -3.40 38.23
CA VAL A 480 28.11 -4.67 38.38
C VAL A 480 28.31 -5.48 37.10
N GLU A 481 29.12 -6.53 37.18
CA GLU A 481 29.44 -7.42 36.04
C GLU A 481 28.40 -8.51 35.82
N SER A 482 28.15 -8.86 34.55
CA SER A 482 27.30 -10.00 34.17
C SER A 482 27.88 -11.32 34.72
N PRO A 483 27.07 -12.26 35.26
CA PRO A 483 25.61 -12.38 35.16
C PRO A 483 24.83 -11.75 36.33
N LYS A 484 25.43 -10.85 37.13
CA LYS A 484 24.69 -10.19 38.21
C LYS A 484 23.67 -9.20 37.65
N ALA A 485 22.44 -9.30 38.17
CA ALA A 485 21.35 -8.43 37.79
C ALA A 485 21.57 -6.99 38.29
N LEU A 486 21.19 -6.04 37.44
CA LEU A 486 21.15 -4.61 37.76
C LEU A 486 19.90 -4.29 38.59
N LEU A 487 20.05 -3.44 39.61
CA LEU A 487 18.92 -2.94 40.37
C LEU A 487 18.37 -1.66 39.73
N LEU A 488 17.14 -1.71 39.23
CA LEU A 488 16.53 -0.61 38.48
C LEU A 488 15.21 -0.14 39.08
N LYS A 489 14.74 1.00 38.61
CA LYS A 489 13.39 1.50 38.90
C LYS A 489 12.39 0.96 37.88
N LEU A 490 11.29 0.40 38.37
CA LEU A 490 10.18 -0.10 37.56
C LEU A 490 9.22 1.05 37.19
N LEU A 491 8.97 1.22 35.89
CA LEU A 491 7.99 2.20 35.36
C LEU A 491 6.71 1.52 34.86
N LYS A 492 6.81 0.26 34.40
CA LYS A 492 5.67 -0.59 34.03
C LYS A 492 6.04 -2.06 34.26
N GLY A 493 5.21 -2.79 35.00
CA GLY A 493 5.30 -4.24 35.15
C GLY A 493 4.31 -5.01 34.28
N THR A 494 4.20 -6.31 34.53
CA THR A 494 3.25 -7.21 33.85
C THR A 494 1.81 -7.06 34.34
N ASP A 495 1.61 -6.74 35.62
CA ASP A 495 0.30 -6.40 36.20
C ASP A 495 0.07 -4.88 36.18
N PHE A 496 -0.26 -4.36 35.00
CA PHE A 496 -0.54 -2.94 34.82
C PHE A 496 -2.02 -2.63 35.12
N SER A 497 -2.36 -2.55 36.40
CA SER A 497 -3.70 -2.21 36.90
C SER A 497 -3.68 -0.91 37.70
N PRO A 498 -4.83 -0.24 37.93
CA PRO A 498 -4.88 1.00 38.71
C PRO A 498 -4.41 0.89 40.17
N GLN A 499 -4.35 -0.33 40.71
CA GLN A 499 -3.81 -0.58 42.05
C GLN A 499 -2.29 -0.71 42.07
N ALA A 500 -1.66 -0.85 40.89
CA ALA A 500 -0.22 -1.00 40.78
C ALA A 500 0.52 0.30 41.16
N PRO A 501 1.62 0.22 41.91
CA PRO A 501 2.36 1.40 42.39
C PRO A 501 2.94 2.28 41.28
N TYR A 502 3.09 1.74 40.07
CA TYR A 502 3.61 2.42 38.89
C TYR A 502 2.52 2.85 37.89
N TRP A 503 1.23 2.58 38.15
CA TRP A 503 0.11 3.00 37.28
C TRP A 503 0.11 4.51 36.99
N ASP A 504 0.41 5.26 38.04
CA ASP A 504 0.46 6.71 38.08
C ASP A 504 1.64 7.29 37.30
N LEU A 505 2.68 6.50 37.01
CA LEU A 505 3.85 6.95 36.26
C LEU A 505 3.57 7.02 34.76
N MET A 506 2.57 6.31 34.26
CA MET A 506 2.14 6.45 32.86
C MET A 506 1.39 7.77 32.67
N MET A 507 1.86 8.56 31.71
CA MET A 507 1.22 9.81 31.31
C MET A 507 -0.06 9.52 30.53
N LYS A 508 -1.17 10.08 30.98
CA LYS A 508 -2.51 9.96 30.37
C LYS A 508 -3.01 11.29 29.78
N ASN A 509 -2.08 12.20 29.51
CA ASN A 509 -2.31 13.57 29.09
C ASN A 509 -1.64 13.88 27.74
N VAL A 510 -1.26 12.83 27.00
CA VAL A 510 -0.63 12.89 25.68
C VAL A 510 -1.58 12.27 24.66
N TYR A 511 -1.83 12.96 23.55
CA TYR A 511 -2.76 12.54 22.51
C TYR A 511 -2.06 12.50 21.15
N ALA A 512 -2.22 11.40 20.42
CA ALA A 512 -1.63 11.22 19.10
C ALA A 512 -2.61 11.63 18.00
N LEU A 513 -2.20 12.55 17.13
CA LEU A 513 -3.00 13.02 16.00
C LEU A 513 -2.95 12.10 14.78
N GLY A 514 -2.12 11.07 14.80
CA GLY A 514 -1.80 10.25 13.61
C GLY A 514 -1.03 11.04 12.54
N ALA A 515 -0.46 12.19 12.90
CA ALA A 515 0.29 13.06 12.01
C ALA A 515 1.79 12.79 12.11
N TYR A 516 2.50 13.04 11.01
CA TYR A 516 3.97 13.07 11.00
C TYR A 516 4.43 14.46 10.58
N SER A 517 5.44 14.99 11.29
CA SER A 517 6.08 16.26 10.98
C SER A 517 5.09 17.42 10.81
N MET A 518 4.40 17.81 11.88
CA MET A 518 3.46 18.95 11.88
C MET A 518 4.17 20.30 11.80
N SER A 519 3.51 21.28 11.18
CA SER A 519 3.91 22.68 11.23
C SER A 519 3.15 23.42 12.32
N LYS A 520 3.82 24.41 12.94
CA LYS A 520 3.19 25.39 13.83
C LYS A 520 2.17 26.27 13.08
N ASP A 521 2.44 26.56 11.80
CA ASP A 521 1.60 27.47 11.02
C ASP A 521 0.23 26.86 10.77
N ASN A 522 -0.83 27.64 11.01
CA ASN A 522 -2.22 27.23 10.89
C ASN A 522 -2.60 26.00 11.73
N PHE A 523 -1.81 25.67 12.76
CA PHE A 523 -2.23 24.67 13.74
C PHE A 523 -3.36 25.24 14.60
N LYS A 524 -4.48 24.53 14.65
CA LYS A 524 -5.61 24.87 15.52
C LYS A 524 -5.96 23.66 16.36
N LEU A 525 -6.22 23.91 17.63
CA LEU A 525 -6.75 22.93 18.57
C LEU A 525 -7.77 23.60 19.46
N ASN A 526 -8.91 22.95 19.60
CA ASN A 526 -9.96 23.29 20.53
C ASN A 526 -10.29 22.07 21.39
N ILE A 527 -10.76 22.37 22.59
CA ILE A 527 -11.34 21.38 23.49
C ILE A 527 -12.82 21.73 23.62
N SER A 528 -13.68 20.77 23.31
CA SER A 528 -15.12 20.91 23.43
C SER A 528 -15.71 19.87 24.37
N TYR A 529 -16.85 20.22 24.96
CA TYR A 529 -17.62 19.41 25.88
C TYR A 529 -19.04 19.25 25.33
N GLN A 530 -19.56 18.02 25.34
CA GLN A 530 -20.92 17.73 24.92
C GLN A 530 -21.92 18.24 25.96
N ASN A 531 -22.63 19.33 25.65
CA ASN A 531 -23.63 19.88 26.55
C ASN A 531 -24.96 19.12 26.40
N ASP A 532 -25.38 18.43 27.46
CA ASP A 532 -26.62 17.63 27.46
C ASP A 532 -27.89 18.47 27.24
N THR A 533 -27.88 19.76 27.61
CA THR A 533 -29.05 20.64 27.48
C THR A 533 -29.20 21.17 26.05
N LEU A 534 -28.07 21.47 25.38
CA LEU A 534 -28.05 22.00 24.01
C LEU A 534 -27.96 20.89 22.95
N GLY A 535 -27.51 19.69 23.32
CA GLY A 535 -27.23 18.60 22.39
C GLY A 535 -26.05 18.87 21.45
N LEU A 536 -25.20 19.86 21.77
CA LEU A 536 -24.09 20.33 20.94
C LEU A 536 -22.78 20.36 21.74
N TYR A 537 -21.67 20.24 21.02
CA TYR A 537 -20.34 20.46 21.56
C TYR A 537 -20.07 21.95 21.74
N VAL A 538 -19.69 22.36 22.95
CA VAL A 538 -19.34 23.74 23.29
C VAL A 538 -17.93 23.80 23.86
N ASN A 539 -17.19 24.87 23.59
CA ASN A 539 -15.81 25.04 24.04
C ASN A 539 -15.68 25.69 25.43
N TYR A 540 -16.77 25.75 26.21
CA TYR A 540 -16.80 26.33 27.56
C TYR A 540 -17.81 25.56 28.44
N LEU A 541 -17.71 25.71 29.76
CA LEU A 541 -18.75 25.27 30.70
C LEU A 541 -19.60 26.45 31.13
N SER A 542 -20.91 26.24 31.33
CA SER A 542 -21.85 27.31 31.70
C SER A 542 -21.94 27.58 33.22
N GLU A 543 -21.29 26.75 34.03
CA GLU A 543 -21.42 26.73 35.50
C GLU A 543 -20.03 26.72 36.17
N GLY A 544 -19.97 27.09 37.46
CA GLY A 544 -18.74 27.07 38.27
C GLY A 544 -17.87 28.32 38.15
N LYS A 545 -16.69 28.31 38.76
CA LYS A 545 -15.74 29.46 38.72
C LYS A 545 -15.21 29.74 37.32
N ILE A 546 -15.23 28.74 36.45
CA ILE A 546 -14.77 28.81 35.04
C ILE A 546 -15.93 29.03 34.05
N ALA A 547 -17.09 29.47 34.54
CA ALA A 547 -18.24 29.72 33.69
C ALA A 547 -17.89 30.67 32.52
N ASN A 548 -18.22 30.24 31.29
CA ASN A 548 -17.98 30.94 30.03
C ASN A 548 -16.48 31.20 29.71
N GLN A 549 -15.56 30.46 30.34
CA GLN A 549 -14.16 30.44 29.94
C GLN A 549 -13.90 29.33 28.93
N ILE A 550 -13.05 29.61 27.93
CA ILE A 550 -12.65 28.61 26.93
C ILE A 550 -11.89 27.49 27.62
N LEU A 551 -12.27 26.24 27.36
CA LEU A 551 -11.66 25.05 27.96
C LEU A 551 -10.16 24.96 27.67
N LEU A 552 -9.72 25.42 26.49
CA LEU A 552 -8.31 25.55 26.15
C LEU A 552 -7.51 26.34 27.20
N ARG A 553 -8.05 27.49 27.62
CA ARG A 553 -7.47 28.32 28.69
C ARG A 553 -7.56 27.64 30.06
N VAL A 554 -8.67 26.97 30.35
CA VAL A 554 -8.84 26.21 31.61
C VAL A 554 -7.76 25.12 31.75
N MET A 555 -7.40 24.46 30.65
CA MET A 555 -6.37 23.41 30.62
C MET A 555 -4.93 23.95 30.49
N ASN A 556 -4.72 25.25 30.67
CA ASN A 556 -3.42 25.92 30.54
C ASN A 556 -2.78 25.80 29.14
N LEU A 557 -3.57 25.58 28.10
CA LEU A 557 -3.12 25.47 26.71
C LEU A 557 -3.25 26.77 25.90
N ASP A 558 -3.83 27.82 26.49
CA ASP A 558 -3.95 29.18 25.92
C ASP A 558 -3.55 30.19 27.01
N ARG A 559 -2.28 30.56 27.00
CA ARG A 559 -1.66 31.49 27.94
C ARG A 559 -0.75 32.48 27.25
N LEU A 560 -0.29 32.14 26.05
CA LEU A 560 0.66 32.92 25.29
C LEU A 560 -0.02 33.50 24.05
N ASN A 561 0.37 34.72 23.68
CA ASN A 561 0.01 35.24 22.37
C ASN A 561 1.02 34.75 21.30
N LEU A 562 0.78 35.13 20.04
CA LEU A 562 1.71 34.85 18.92
C LEU A 562 3.16 35.28 19.17
N ASN A 563 3.40 36.33 19.96
CA ASN A 563 4.74 36.84 20.32
C ASN A 563 5.37 36.12 21.53
N ARG A 564 4.66 35.14 22.13
CA ARG A 564 5.03 34.44 23.37
C ARG A 564 4.98 35.30 24.64
N ASP A 565 4.25 36.40 24.61
CA ASP A 565 3.92 37.14 25.83
C ASP A 565 2.82 36.39 26.60
N PRO A 566 2.79 36.43 27.95
CA PRO A 566 1.81 35.71 28.79
C PRO A 566 0.43 36.37 28.77
N ILE A 567 -0.17 36.45 27.59
CA ILE A 567 -1.48 37.02 27.31
C ILE A 567 -2.27 35.97 26.51
N PRO A 568 -3.34 35.38 27.06
CA PRO A 568 -4.20 34.46 26.33
C PRO A 568 -4.85 35.13 25.12
N ASP A 569 -4.86 34.47 23.97
CA ASP A 569 -5.44 34.97 22.72
C ASP A 569 -6.53 34.05 22.12
N GLY A 570 -6.87 32.97 22.83
CA GLY A 570 -7.88 31.99 22.40
C GLY A 570 -7.34 30.95 21.43
N GLN A 571 -6.02 30.91 21.17
CA GLN A 571 -5.37 29.92 20.34
C GLN A 571 -4.49 28.99 21.17
N PHE A 572 -4.14 27.85 20.58
CA PHE A 572 -3.29 26.86 21.23
C PHE A 572 -1.84 27.33 21.29
N ASP A 573 -1.25 27.27 22.47
CA ASP A 573 0.15 27.59 22.73
C ASP A 573 1.07 26.52 22.12
N TYR A 574 1.51 26.70 20.88
CA TYR A 574 2.41 25.77 20.19
C TYR A 574 3.87 25.92 20.68
N VAL A 575 4.24 25.13 21.69
CA VAL A 575 5.57 25.09 22.31
C VAL A 575 6.18 23.70 22.14
N GLU A 576 7.10 23.59 21.18
CA GLU A 576 7.77 22.33 20.84
C GLU A 576 8.46 21.70 22.06
N GLY A 577 8.24 20.40 22.25
CA GLY A 577 8.78 19.61 23.35
C GLY A 577 7.99 19.71 24.66
N TYR A 578 7.00 20.60 24.77
CA TYR A 578 6.22 20.82 25.99
C TYR A 578 4.72 20.64 25.79
N THR A 579 4.12 21.35 24.82
CA THR A 579 2.70 21.21 24.48
C THR A 579 2.49 20.39 23.21
N VAL A 580 3.53 20.24 22.39
CA VAL A 580 3.49 19.50 21.12
C VAL A 580 4.82 18.83 20.83
N MET A 581 4.76 17.66 20.19
CA MET A 581 5.90 16.99 19.56
C MET A 581 5.62 16.93 18.06
N SER A 582 6.15 17.90 17.30
CA SER A 582 5.82 18.07 15.88
C SER A 582 6.21 16.85 15.04
N SER A 583 7.36 16.24 15.35
CA SER A 583 7.93 15.13 14.57
C SER A 583 7.03 13.90 14.45
N ASN A 584 6.26 13.58 15.50
CA ASN A 584 5.42 12.39 15.59
C ASN A 584 3.94 12.72 15.86
N GLY A 585 3.58 14.00 15.70
CA GLY A 585 2.22 14.49 15.74
C GLY A 585 1.49 14.25 17.05
N ARG A 586 2.14 14.55 18.18
CA ARG A 586 1.53 14.42 19.51
C ARG A 586 1.28 15.76 20.17
N ILE A 587 0.18 15.87 20.89
CA ILE A 587 -0.13 16.98 21.78
C ILE A 587 0.07 16.50 23.22
N ILE A 588 0.65 17.36 24.04
CA ILE A 588 0.90 17.11 25.45
C ILE A 588 0.18 18.21 26.22
N PHE A 589 -0.68 17.82 27.15
CA PHE A 589 -1.33 18.79 28.02
C PHE A 589 -0.34 19.23 29.12
N PRO A 590 -0.24 20.53 29.42
CA PRO A 590 0.64 21.06 30.46
C PRO A 590 0.11 20.82 31.88
N VAL A 591 -0.76 19.82 32.03
CA VAL A 591 -1.40 19.42 33.28
C VAL A 591 -1.52 17.89 33.35
N LEU A 592 -1.45 17.40 34.58
CA LEU A 592 -1.65 16.05 35.11
C LEU A 592 -2.76 15.26 34.44
N GLU A 593 -3.94 15.68 34.85
CA GLU A 593 -5.22 15.04 34.62
C GLU A 593 -6.18 16.14 34.15
N PRO A 594 -6.06 16.61 32.89
CA PRO A 594 -6.82 17.75 32.39
C PRO A 594 -8.33 17.59 32.62
N PHE A 595 -8.88 16.41 32.33
CA PHE A 595 -10.32 16.15 32.45
C PHE A 595 -10.75 15.65 33.84
N GLY A 596 -9.80 15.43 34.75
CA GLY A 596 -10.03 14.88 36.09
C GLY A 596 -9.74 15.90 37.19
N SER A 597 -8.68 15.66 37.96
CA SER A 597 -8.36 16.45 39.15
C SER A 597 -8.03 17.92 38.86
N HIS A 598 -7.48 18.25 37.69
CA HIS A 598 -7.23 19.63 37.29
C HIS A 598 -8.55 20.40 37.08
N LEU A 599 -9.46 19.85 36.27
CA LEU A 599 -10.77 20.44 36.03
C LEU A 599 -11.59 20.55 37.33
N ARG A 600 -11.51 19.53 38.21
CA ARG A 600 -12.13 19.58 39.54
C ARG A 600 -11.67 20.80 40.34
N LYS A 601 -10.36 21.05 40.40
CA LYS A 601 -9.78 22.23 41.07
C LYS A 601 -10.22 23.54 40.41
N ALA A 602 -10.27 23.57 39.08
CA ALA A 602 -10.64 24.76 38.31
C ALA A 602 -12.12 25.17 38.53
N ILE A 603 -13.05 24.20 38.56
CA ILE A 603 -14.48 24.44 38.84
C ILE A 603 -14.66 25.01 40.26
N GLY A 604 -13.92 24.47 41.23
CA GLY A 604 -13.85 24.99 42.59
C GLY A 604 -15.07 24.75 43.48
N ASP A 605 -15.98 23.86 43.05
CA ASP A 605 -17.14 23.33 43.77
C ASP A 605 -17.19 21.81 43.53
N GLU A 606 -17.15 21.00 44.61
CA GLU A 606 -17.04 19.54 44.50
C GLU A 606 -18.30 18.88 43.92
N VAL A 607 -19.49 19.36 44.30
CA VAL A 607 -20.76 18.77 43.84
C VAL A 607 -20.96 19.07 42.37
N LEU A 608 -20.61 20.29 41.97
CA LEU A 608 -20.68 20.69 40.57
C LEU A 608 -19.62 19.99 39.71
N ALA A 609 -18.41 19.82 40.25
CA ALA A 609 -17.31 19.18 39.51
C ALA A 609 -17.66 17.75 39.11
N GLU A 610 -18.31 16.97 39.98
CA GLU A 610 -18.67 15.57 39.70
C GLU A 610 -19.58 15.40 38.48
N LYS A 611 -20.34 16.44 38.09
CA LYS A 611 -21.16 16.46 36.87
C LYS A 611 -20.32 16.52 35.59
N TYR A 612 -19.15 17.17 35.63
CA TYR A 612 -18.36 17.50 34.45
C TYR A 612 -17.08 16.70 34.30
N ILE A 613 -16.45 16.28 35.41
CA ILE A 613 -15.15 15.62 35.37
C ILE A 613 -15.24 14.19 34.87
N PHE A 614 -14.13 13.73 34.30
CA PHE A 614 -13.91 12.34 33.91
C PHE A 614 -12.71 11.80 34.69
N GLN A 615 -12.88 11.60 36.00
CA GLN A 615 -11.80 11.13 36.88
C GLN A 615 -11.43 9.67 36.57
N GLU A 616 -12.42 8.87 36.17
CA GLU A 616 -12.28 7.45 35.87
C GLU A 616 -11.25 7.17 34.77
N LEU A 617 -11.05 8.15 33.87
CA LEU A 617 -10.01 8.13 32.85
C LEU A 617 -8.61 7.87 33.43
N TYR A 618 -8.36 8.29 34.68
CA TYR A 618 -7.05 8.23 35.32
C TYR A 618 -6.92 7.11 36.36
N ASP A 619 -8.03 6.69 36.98
CA ASP A 619 -8.07 5.70 38.07
C ASP A 619 -8.61 4.32 37.66
N SER A 620 -9.05 4.16 36.42
CA SER A 620 -9.65 2.91 35.90
C SER A 620 -8.95 2.45 34.61
N SER A 621 -9.10 1.17 34.26
CA SER A 621 -8.54 0.65 33.00
C SER A 621 -9.27 1.24 31.79
N LEU A 622 -8.56 1.43 30.68
CA LEU A 622 -9.13 1.99 29.45
C LEU A 622 -10.38 1.23 28.97
N THR A 623 -10.40 -0.09 29.14
CA THR A 623 -11.54 -0.96 28.82
C THR A 623 -12.81 -0.65 29.64
N VAL A 624 -12.66 -0.21 30.89
CA VAL A 624 -13.77 0.22 31.76
C VAL A 624 -14.19 1.64 31.38
N VAL A 625 -13.22 2.53 31.16
CA VAL A 625 -13.43 3.93 30.78
C VAL A 625 -14.26 4.05 29.49
N GLN A 626 -13.97 3.22 28.48
CA GLN A 626 -14.72 3.19 27.22
C GLN A 626 -16.19 2.79 27.36
N GLN A 627 -16.57 2.11 28.45
CA GLN A 627 -17.96 1.76 28.74
C GLN A 627 -18.73 2.92 29.40
N LEU A 628 -18.03 3.89 30.00
CA LEU A 628 -18.60 5.05 30.69
C LEU A 628 -18.93 6.20 29.73
N THR A 629 -19.80 5.94 28.76
CA THR A 629 -20.21 6.91 27.73
C THR A 629 -20.84 8.20 28.30
N GLU A 630 -21.43 8.13 29.50
CA GLU A 630 -22.00 9.28 30.20
C GLU A 630 -20.98 10.31 30.70
N LYS A 631 -19.72 9.90 30.89
CA LYS A 631 -18.61 10.77 31.32
C LYS A 631 -17.68 11.12 30.16
N ASN A 632 -17.60 10.29 29.12
CA ASN A 632 -16.79 10.57 27.93
C ASN A 632 -17.43 11.62 27.01
N LYS A 633 -17.47 12.87 27.48
CA LYS A 633 -18.12 14.01 26.82
C LYS A 633 -17.15 15.05 26.28
N PHE A 634 -15.85 14.85 26.49
CA PHE A 634 -14.81 15.76 26.03
C PHE A 634 -14.23 15.33 24.70
N ARG A 635 -13.98 16.32 23.85
CA ARG A 635 -13.44 16.14 22.51
C ARG A 635 -12.33 17.14 22.25
N ILE A 636 -11.24 16.65 21.69
CA ILE A 636 -10.10 17.41 21.23
C ILE A 636 -10.20 17.45 19.71
N GLU A 637 -10.42 18.63 19.15
CA GLU A 637 -10.67 18.80 17.73
C GLU A 637 -9.85 19.95 17.17
N GLY A 638 -9.50 19.87 15.90
CA GLY A 638 -8.67 20.90 15.31
C GLY A 638 -8.25 20.57 13.90
N GLU A 639 -7.24 21.28 13.43
CA GLU A 639 -6.63 21.05 12.13
C GLU A 639 -5.14 21.35 12.20
N TYR A 640 -4.35 20.60 11.42
CA TYR A 640 -2.92 20.81 11.32
C TYR A 640 -2.47 20.84 9.86
N LYS A 641 -1.31 21.47 9.63
CA LYS A 641 -0.58 21.43 8.37
C LYS A 641 0.62 20.47 8.53
N SER A 642 0.91 19.67 7.51
CA SER A 642 2.20 18.96 7.41
C SER A 642 3.33 19.92 7.03
N SER A 643 4.47 19.84 7.72
CA SER A 643 5.67 20.67 7.48
C SER A 643 6.36 20.41 6.14
N LEU A 644 6.06 19.28 5.50
CA LEU A 644 6.60 18.91 4.18
C LEU A 644 5.82 19.53 3.00
N GLY A 645 4.68 20.18 3.26
CA GLY A 645 3.80 20.69 2.20
C GLY A 645 4.08 22.16 1.84
N GLY A 646 4.47 22.38 0.57
CA GLY A 646 4.38 23.67 -0.10
C GLY A 646 2.92 24.06 -0.38
N ALA A 647 2.67 24.81 -1.46
CA ALA A 647 1.33 25.04 -2.00
C ALA A 647 0.80 23.80 -2.76
N ASP A 648 0.99 22.64 -2.15
CA ASP A 648 0.73 21.33 -2.71
C ASP A 648 -0.54 20.75 -2.10
N ILE A 649 -1.39 20.19 -2.94
CA ILE A 649 -2.61 19.48 -2.58
C ILE A 649 -2.36 18.00 -2.78
N SER A 650 -2.26 17.23 -1.70
CA SER A 650 -2.25 15.78 -1.81
C SER A 650 -3.67 15.28 -2.07
N LEU A 651 -3.85 14.52 -3.15
CA LEU A 651 -5.11 13.89 -3.53
C LEU A 651 -5.43 12.64 -2.66
N GLY A 652 -4.50 12.22 -1.79
CA GLY A 652 -4.68 11.05 -0.92
C GLY A 652 -4.79 9.73 -1.71
N THR A 653 -4.19 9.68 -2.90
CA THR A 653 -4.06 8.49 -3.75
C THR A 653 -2.78 8.60 -4.57
N MET A 654 -2.20 7.47 -4.96
CA MET A 654 -1.00 7.38 -5.80
C MET A 654 -1.36 6.83 -7.17
N ASN A 655 -0.56 7.12 -8.20
CA ASN A 655 -0.79 6.70 -9.59
C ASN A 655 -2.15 7.16 -10.16
N VAL A 656 -2.40 8.47 -10.08
CA VAL A 656 -3.60 9.09 -10.63
C VAL A 656 -3.52 9.09 -12.16
N SER A 657 -4.63 8.78 -12.83
CA SER A 657 -4.66 8.76 -14.29
C SER A 657 -4.40 10.16 -14.89
N PRO A 658 -3.46 10.32 -15.86
CA PRO A 658 -3.18 11.60 -16.51
C PRO A 658 -4.44 12.29 -17.07
N GLY A 659 -4.62 13.58 -16.76
CA GLY A 659 -5.77 14.38 -17.21
C GLY A 659 -7.09 14.13 -16.46
N SER A 660 -7.12 13.23 -15.47
CA SER A 660 -8.31 13.02 -14.62
C SER A 660 -8.48 14.08 -13.54
N VAL A 661 -7.42 14.85 -13.25
CA VAL A 661 -7.41 15.87 -12.20
C VAL A 661 -8.04 17.17 -12.71
N LYS A 662 -9.11 17.61 -12.04
CA LYS A 662 -9.76 18.90 -12.30
C LYS A 662 -9.60 19.78 -11.07
N VAL A 663 -8.94 20.91 -11.24
CA VAL A 663 -8.73 21.90 -10.17
C VAL A 663 -9.61 23.11 -10.41
N THR A 664 -10.30 23.56 -9.37
CA THR A 664 -11.18 24.73 -9.42
C THR A 664 -10.81 25.69 -8.29
N ALA A 665 -10.80 27.00 -8.55
CA ALA A 665 -10.64 28.03 -7.52
C ALA A 665 -11.88 28.93 -7.51
N GLY A 666 -12.58 29.02 -6.38
CA GLY A 666 -13.79 29.84 -6.28
C GLY A 666 -14.88 29.48 -7.31
N GLY A 667 -14.89 28.22 -7.79
CA GLY A 667 -15.80 27.73 -8.83
C GLY A 667 -15.33 27.89 -10.28
N VAL A 668 -14.19 28.56 -10.52
CA VAL A 668 -13.58 28.67 -11.86
C VAL A 668 -12.62 27.50 -12.08
N LEU A 669 -12.74 26.81 -13.22
CA LEU A 669 -11.81 25.75 -13.61
C LEU A 669 -10.44 26.36 -13.97
N LEU A 670 -9.38 25.83 -13.37
CA LEU A 670 -8.01 26.23 -13.62
C LEU A 670 -7.40 25.45 -14.77
N ASN A 671 -6.34 26.00 -15.39
CA ASN A 671 -5.63 25.33 -16.48
C ASN A 671 -4.37 24.62 -15.98
N GLU A 672 -4.24 23.33 -16.31
CA GLU A 672 -3.03 22.55 -16.02
C GLU A 672 -1.82 23.09 -16.80
N ASN A 673 -0.64 23.08 -16.17
CA ASN A 673 0.64 23.66 -16.62
C ASN A 673 0.67 25.19 -16.76
N VAL A 674 -0.41 25.88 -16.38
CA VAL A 674 -0.47 27.34 -16.32
C VAL A 674 -0.75 27.79 -14.88
N ASP A 675 -1.84 27.29 -14.31
CA ASP A 675 -2.26 27.64 -12.95
C ASP A 675 -1.76 26.64 -11.90
N TYR A 676 -1.63 25.36 -12.27
CA TYR A 676 -1.17 24.26 -11.43
C TYR A 676 -0.44 23.18 -12.24
N VAL A 677 0.37 22.36 -11.58
CA VAL A 677 1.00 21.15 -12.13
C VAL A 677 0.60 19.94 -11.29
N VAL A 678 0.48 18.78 -11.92
CA VAL A 678 0.13 17.52 -11.27
C VAL A 678 1.29 16.55 -11.37
N ASP A 679 1.76 16.04 -10.24
CA ASP A 679 2.54 14.81 -10.20
C ASP A 679 1.58 13.63 -10.08
N TYR A 680 1.35 12.96 -11.22
CA TYR A 680 0.45 11.83 -11.34
C TYR A 680 0.94 10.58 -10.59
N ASN A 681 2.25 10.42 -10.37
CA ASN A 681 2.79 9.27 -9.65
C ASN A 681 2.52 9.41 -8.15
N SER A 682 2.83 10.57 -7.56
CA SER A 682 2.59 10.82 -6.14
C SER A 682 1.15 11.25 -5.82
N GLY A 683 0.37 11.65 -6.83
CA GLY A 683 -0.98 12.20 -6.67
C GLY A 683 -0.99 13.56 -5.99
N THR A 684 0.02 14.38 -6.27
CA THR A 684 0.19 15.71 -5.68
C THR A 684 -0.08 16.80 -6.72
N VAL A 685 -0.87 17.81 -6.37
CA VAL A 685 -1.19 18.96 -7.23
C VAL A 685 -0.51 20.20 -6.67
N SER A 686 0.49 20.72 -7.37
CA SER A 686 1.21 21.93 -6.99
C SER A 686 0.59 23.15 -7.68
N ILE A 687 0.14 24.14 -6.89
CA ILE A 687 -0.41 25.38 -7.44
C ILE A 687 0.73 26.35 -7.75
N ILE A 688 0.85 26.79 -9.01
CA ILE A 688 1.93 27.67 -9.48
C ILE A 688 1.50 29.13 -9.51
N ASN A 689 0.21 29.40 -9.71
CA ASN A 689 -0.31 30.77 -9.78
C ASN A 689 -0.36 31.44 -8.39
N GLU A 690 0.65 32.28 -8.11
CA GLU A 690 0.80 33.01 -6.84
C GLU A 690 -0.37 33.96 -6.52
N ASN A 691 -1.08 34.47 -7.53
CA ASN A 691 -2.24 35.33 -7.32
C ASN A 691 -3.41 34.55 -6.69
N LEU A 692 -3.56 33.27 -7.03
CA LEU A 692 -4.58 32.41 -6.42
C LEU A 692 -4.23 32.10 -4.97
N LEU A 693 -2.95 31.84 -4.68
CA LEU A 693 -2.46 31.56 -3.33
C LEU A 693 -2.59 32.77 -2.40
N SER A 694 -2.27 33.97 -2.88
CA SER A 694 -2.39 35.21 -2.10
C SER A 694 -3.83 35.71 -1.93
N SER A 695 -4.75 35.30 -2.79
CA SER A 695 -6.17 35.71 -2.73
C SER A 695 -6.96 35.08 -1.58
N GLY A 696 -6.45 34.02 -0.94
CA GLY A 696 -7.16 33.28 0.11
C GLY A 696 -8.30 32.40 -0.40
N THR A 697 -8.54 32.35 -1.72
CA THR A 697 -9.62 31.58 -2.33
C THR A 697 -9.42 30.08 -2.12
N THR A 698 -10.48 29.35 -1.76
CA THR A 698 -10.43 27.89 -1.67
C THR A 698 -10.27 27.27 -3.06
N ILE A 699 -9.24 26.44 -3.21
CA ILE A 699 -8.89 25.67 -4.39
C ILE A 699 -9.26 24.21 -4.13
N ASN A 700 -10.16 23.65 -4.95
CA ASN A 700 -10.57 22.25 -4.87
C ASN A 700 -9.94 21.48 -6.03
N ALA A 701 -9.15 20.46 -5.71
CA ALA A 701 -8.64 19.49 -6.66
C ALA A 701 -9.48 18.20 -6.58
N THR A 702 -10.08 17.83 -7.69
CA THR A 702 -10.85 16.58 -7.81
C THR A 702 -10.11 15.63 -8.73
N CYS A 703 -10.04 14.35 -8.38
CA CYS A 703 -9.47 13.32 -9.24
C CYS A 703 -10.38 12.09 -9.28
N GLU A 704 -10.24 11.28 -10.32
CA GLU A 704 -10.80 9.95 -10.34
C GLU A 704 -9.79 8.97 -9.76
N ASP A 705 -10.16 8.33 -8.65
CA ASP A 705 -9.38 7.33 -7.93
C ASP A 705 -10.04 5.95 -8.10
N GLN A 706 -9.24 4.92 -8.29
CA GLN A 706 -9.68 3.53 -8.23
C GLN A 706 -8.99 2.90 -7.03
N GLY A 707 -9.47 3.27 -5.83
CA GLY A 707 -8.90 2.78 -4.58
C GLY A 707 -8.67 1.27 -4.63
N ILE A 708 -7.49 0.84 -4.17
CA ILE A 708 -6.93 -0.53 -4.27
C ILE A 708 -7.88 -1.63 -3.73
N TYR A 709 -8.93 -1.26 -2.98
CA TYR A 709 -9.81 -2.18 -2.26
C TYR A 709 -11.33 -2.00 -2.49
N ASN A 710 -11.78 -1.04 -3.32
CA ASN A 710 -13.23 -0.80 -3.45
C ASN A 710 -13.88 -1.71 -4.51
N MET A 711 -14.30 -2.89 -4.07
CA MET A 711 -14.99 -3.93 -4.85
C MET A 711 -16.50 -3.66 -5.08
N VAL A 712 -16.98 -2.46 -4.74
CA VAL A 712 -18.40 -2.07 -4.89
C VAL A 712 -18.66 -1.73 -6.36
N ARG A 713 -19.49 -2.55 -7.02
CA ARG A 713 -19.87 -2.33 -8.42
C ARG A 713 -20.83 -1.15 -8.50
N LYS A 714 -20.46 -0.12 -9.26
CA LYS A 714 -21.32 1.04 -9.53
C LYS A 714 -21.93 0.89 -10.91
N SER A 715 -23.25 0.93 -11.01
CA SER A 715 -23.98 0.94 -12.28
C SER A 715 -24.50 2.35 -12.53
N MET A 716 -24.20 2.89 -13.71
CA MET A 716 -24.61 4.21 -14.13
C MET A 716 -25.43 4.13 -15.41
N ALA A 717 -26.60 4.75 -15.39
CA ALA A 717 -27.48 4.93 -16.53
C ALA A 717 -27.73 6.42 -16.72
N GLY A 718 -27.52 6.94 -17.91
CA GLY A 718 -27.72 8.37 -18.16
C GLY A 718 -28.24 8.65 -19.56
N PHE A 719 -28.99 9.73 -19.69
CA PHE A 719 -29.31 10.32 -20.98
C PHE A 719 -29.15 11.83 -20.94
N HIS A 720 -28.70 12.39 -22.06
CA HIS A 720 -28.57 13.82 -22.29
C HIS A 720 -29.24 14.16 -23.61
N ILE A 721 -30.13 15.15 -23.59
CA ILE A 721 -30.87 15.63 -24.74
C ILE A 721 -30.48 17.10 -24.95
N GLU A 722 -29.99 17.45 -26.13
CA GLU A 722 -29.62 18.82 -26.51
C GLU A 722 -30.40 19.21 -27.77
N TYR A 723 -31.12 20.32 -27.72
CA TYR A 723 -31.80 20.91 -28.87
C TYR A 723 -31.15 22.25 -29.25
N ALA A 724 -30.59 22.31 -30.46
CA ALA A 724 -29.97 23.51 -31.00
C ALA A 724 -31.00 24.35 -31.77
N PHE A 725 -31.52 25.41 -31.16
CA PHE A 725 -32.47 26.32 -31.83
C PHE A 725 -31.78 27.08 -32.96
N SER A 726 -30.56 27.57 -32.70
CA SER A 726 -29.65 28.20 -33.67
C SER A 726 -28.21 27.70 -33.47
N LYS A 727 -27.25 28.20 -34.26
CA LYS A 727 -25.81 27.93 -34.03
C LYS A 727 -25.32 28.50 -32.69
N ASP A 728 -26.06 29.47 -32.16
CA ASP A 728 -25.67 30.30 -31.03
C ASP A 728 -26.50 30.03 -29.78
N PHE A 729 -27.63 29.34 -29.90
CA PHE A 729 -28.55 29.05 -28.79
C PHE A 729 -28.92 27.57 -28.73
N CYS A 730 -28.60 26.92 -27.61
CA CYS A 730 -28.99 25.55 -27.32
C CYS A 730 -29.62 25.41 -25.92
N LEU A 731 -30.51 24.41 -25.80
CA LEU A 731 -31.11 23.97 -24.55
C LEU A 731 -30.82 22.49 -24.37
N GLY A 732 -30.28 22.12 -23.21
CA GLY A 732 -29.95 20.76 -22.83
C GLY A 732 -30.68 20.30 -21.58
N THR A 733 -30.89 18.99 -21.48
CA THR A 733 -31.44 18.30 -20.31
C THR A 733 -30.62 17.05 -20.06
N THR A 734 -30.28 16.78 -18.80
CA THR A 734 -29.50 15.60 -18.39
C THR A 734 -30.24 14.85 -17.30
N LEU A 735 -30.36 13.53 -17.43
CA LEU A 735 -30.76 12.61 -16.36
C LEU A 735 -29.66 11.58 -16.17
N ILE A 736 -29.20 11.39 -14.93
CA ILE A 736 -28.23 10.35 -14.58
C ILE A 736 -28.75 9.61 -13.33
N HIS A 737 -28.68 8.29 -13.37
CA HIS A 737 -28.96 7.40 -12.25
C HIS A 737 -27.70 6.59 -11.94
N LEU A 738 -27.26 6.65 -10.69
CA LEU A 738 -26.09 5.92 -10.18
C LEU A 738 -26.52 5.04 -9.01
N SER A 739 -26.29 3.74 -9.13
CA SER A 739 -26.59 2.75 -8.11
C SER A 739 -25.35 1.93 -7.79
N GLU A 740 -25.06 1.79 -6.50
CA GLU A 740 -24.00 0.96 -5.96
C GLU A 740 -24.58 -0.34 -5.43
N LYS A 741 -23.90 -1.45 -5.73
CA LYS A 741 -24.25 -2.76 -5.21
C LYS A 741 -23.21 -3.22 -4.20
N PRO A 742 -23.55 -3.32 -2.89
CA PRO A 742 -22.61 -3.83 -1.90
C PRO A 742 -22.33 -5.31 -2.12
N LEU A 743 -21.17 -5.78 -1.63
CA LEU A 743 -20.78 -7.19 -1.74
C LEU A 743 -21.68 -8.09 -0.87
N THR A 744 -22.12 -7.56 0.27
CA THR A 744 -22.99 -8.21 1.26
C THR A 744 -24.28 -7.43 1.43
N ASN A 745 -25.38 -8.11 1.77
CA ASN A 745 -26.66 -7.45 2.06
C ASN A 745 -26.63 -6.66 3.37
N LYS A 746 -25.75 -7.04 4.29
CA LYS A 746 -25.46 -6.27 5.51
C LYS A 746 -24.32 -5.32 5.18
N VAL A 747 -24.59 -4.03 5.32
CA VAL A 747 -23.63 -2.95 5.11
C VAL A 747 -23.26 -2.36 6.46
N ASP A 748 -21.99 -2.00 6.62
CA ASP A 748 -21.50 -1.35 7.83
C ASP A 748 -21.86 0.14 7.79
N MET A 749 -21.97 0.75 8.96
CA MET A 749 -22.26 2.18 9.07
C MET A 749 -21.12 3.01 8.45
N ASN A 750 -21.45 4.05 7.68
CA ASN A 750 -20.54 4.83 6.82
C ASN A 750 -20.04 4.11 5.55
N THR A 751 -20.59 2.94 5.21
CA THR A 751 -20.33 2.22 3.94
C THR A 751 -21.61 1.99 3.14
N GLU A 752 -22.62 2.82 3.39
CA GLU A 752 -23.94 2.69 2.78
C GLU A 752 -23.87 2.89 1.25
N PRO A 753 -24.46 2.00 0.45
CA PRO A 753 -24.41 2.08 -1.00
C PRO A 753 -25.24 3.25 -1.51
N LEU A 754 -24.70 3.99 -2.48
CA LEU A 754 -25.42 5.08 -3.13
C LEU A 754 -26.52 4.57 -4.07
N ASN A 755 -27.65 5.27 -4.12
CA ASN A 755 -28.71 5.04 -5.09
C ASN A 755 -29.37 6.36 -5.48
N ASN A 756 -28.65 7.15 -6.27
CA ASN A 756 -28.96 8.55 -6.53
C ASN A 756 -29.44 8.75 -7.96
N THR A 757 -30.41 9.65 -8.14
CA THR A 757 -30.87 10.12 -9.44
C THR A 757 -30.74 11.63 -9.51
N ILE A 758 -30.03 12.14 -10.51
CA ILE A 758 -29.77 13.55 -10.73
C ILE A 758 -30.41 13.98 -12.05
N MET A 759 -31.18 15.05 -12.00
CA MET A 759 -31.80 15.69 -13.17
C MET A 759 -31.30 17.13 -13.27
N GLY A 760 -31.03 17.61 -14.48
CA GLY A 760 -30.63 19.00 -14.68
C GLY A 760 -31.00 19.55 -16.05
N LEU A 761 -31.09 20.88 -16.11
CA LEU A 761 -31.31 21.67 -17.31
C LEU A 761 -30.10 22.58 -17.52
N ASN A 762 -29.66 22.74 -18.76
CA ASN A 762 -28.58 23.67 -19.12
C ASN A 762 -28.95 24.45 -20.38
N THR A 763 -28.46 25.67 -20.50
CA THR A 763 -28.64 26.49 -21.70
C THR A 763 -27.31 27.12 -22.09
N GLY A 764 -27.02 27.16 -23.39
CA GLY A 764 -25.85 27.83 -23.95
C GLY A 764 -26.31 28.94 -24.89
N PHE A 765 -25.80 30.15 -24.68
CA PHE A 765 -26.02 31.29 -25.58
C PHE A 765 -24.68 31.98 -25.87
N THR A 766 -24.30 32.03 -27.14
CA THR A 766 -23.06 32.65 -27.60
C THR A 766 -23.39 33.85 -28.48
N LEU A 767 -22.89 35.04 -28.14
CA LEU A 767 -23.07 36.24 -28.96
C LEU A 767 -21.71 36.81 -29.34
N GLN A 768 -21.42 36.92 -30.63
CA GLN A 768 -20.29 37.71 -31.11
C GLN A 768 -20.73 39.17 -31.25
N SER A 769 -20.20 40.02 -30.37
CA SER A 769 -20.29 41.47 -30.52
C SER A 769 -19.16 41.94 -31.45
N GLN A 770 -19.46 42.82 -32.41
CA GLN A 770 -18.41 43.53 -33.16
C GLN A 770 -17.96 44.83 -32.47
N ALA A 771 -18.60 45.21 -31.37
CA ALA A 771 -18.34 46.44 -30.62
C ALA A 771 -17.46 46.23 -29.37
N LEU A 772 -17.13 44.98 -29.05
CA LEU A 772 -16.25 44.51 -27.98
C LEU A 772 -15.24 43.55 -28.62
#